data_AF-A0A7S4Q4W9-F1
#
_entry.id   AF-A0A7S4Q4W9-F1
#
_cell.length_a   1.000
_cell.length_b   1.000
_cell.length_c   1.000
_cell.angle_alpha   90.00
_cell.angle_beta   90.00
_cell.angle_gamma   90.00
#
_symmetry.space_group_name_H-M   'P 1'
#
loop_
_entity.id
_entity.type
_entity.pdbx_description
1 polymer ?
#
loop_
_entity_poly.entity_id
_entity_poly.type
_entity_poly.pdbx_seq_one_letter_code
_entity_poly.pdbx_strand_id
1 'polypeptide(L)'
;LKHQIGQPPCSRRRPAPLRPLPSLVMMARLSKRAEPGRQPAPDREEASPLLEGGSVDGHVDDGTSEFSAVNEDLTNEQVEIMKASTMYNMVEPLEDGTKKLLFLSNVQCRQIAGNPSAMRKMFDVLEMGQPQLVINLLESHGMREELASADPEFFEEFNLSIFATNKHDNPPFLSREEEEAAQSRIDLFMTEVLVPLAVQTRAVVLANALPQACYLSASFTRAVSAQKAKWGGRMPFTVLSMTDTGWILYANPDLGAYWRDVRRVSKAWRQHDAVLSRMMYNERKRSLDIDRNAVTLIVNDRLDVAKQKFNATPFALLMTELVRTLATSLPSIALRTCGTLMNSMDEKVACCLESSLDMALSGTPVVFLDLRKRQFPDLTMERAELIEQAKEKFSQWCEELKTTRGCCEAFDCCTIAFFHEVLFGDGNFGTVVPVQQTQKSTVPLHEAIRRLQMEEGEATNSSIQPASVEQVADAADWIADRLFKDAWDMLSPPNKEKGVSCQALYAERKYAFATRVRTLLGSSNVFAANLWYLQPTQRLINRIVRLDRLPISNRLEGLLLVRSAWCDYDVAMMLADHYKRISKGLFTLQLVLSWLSVVVSNFASWAKVGDDRPSLDWAKAIDGRPLLGWAASNVERLEDSVFVLSVLITVIISFDSIFNAKLRWRHLRASACKLESIIWQYRTRVGAFNASEPHASDSAAEMVLVHVVNEWRDELMTAAHLKSTNFEKQHPESVYKHFQQSGMPADGQDDFHSPAQPHRYIELRVHPTMAFYRTRIPQYTWAGHVLKSCILFLGVVASILARYKFTSQVAVVMAASTAFTSWMEFSDTISKVDRYSSAVVSLKKLLSWWDSLSEVEKASRENISHLIESSESIIAEERVSWTSTTQRAGAQAAQRKREGKAEAEGSRKANGREAGKEDNPV
;
A
#
# COMPACT_ATOMS: atom_id res chain seq x y z
N LEU A 1 -1.78 47.68 -19.35
CA LEU A 1 -2.95 47.98 -20.23
C LEU A 1 -3.97 46.85 -20.02
N LYS A 2 -4.95 47.01 -19.13
CA LYS A 2 -6.31 47.59 -19.30
C LYS A 2 -7.30 46.69 -20.07
N HIS A 3 -8.19 46.04 -19.30
CA HIS A 3 -9.66 45.88 -19.47
C HIS A 3 -10.08 44.82 -18.42
N GLN A 4 -10.68 45.09 -17.24
CA GLN A 4 -11.82 45.90 -16.77
C GLN A 4 -13.22 45.50 -17.27
N ILE A 5 -13.97 44.88 -16.33
CA ILE A 5 -15.34 45.17 -15.85
C ILE A 5 -16.53 44.59 -16.63
N GLY A 6 -17.42 43.91 -15.89
CA GLY A 6 -18.83 43.74 -16.25
C GLY A 6 -19.64 42.77 -15.36
N GLN A 7 -20.07 43.19 -14.17
CA GLN A 7 -21.40 42.81 -13.63
C GLN A 7 -22.42 43.86 -14.13
N PRO A 8 -23.74 43.57 -14.30
CA PRO A 8 -24.74 43.68 -13.20
C PRO A 8 -26.03 42.80 -13.43
N PRO A 9 -27.26 43.11 -12.91
CA PRO A 9 -27.80 42.70 -11.59
C PRO A 9 -29.27 42.16 -11.61
N CYS A 10 -29.91 42.07 -10.42
CA CYS A 10 -31.37 41.90 -10.11
C CYS A 10 -31.97 40.47 -10.17
N SER A 11 -32.96 40.03 -9.37
CA SER A 11 -33.63 40.50 -8.14
C SER A 11 -34.71 39.47 -7.70
N ARG A 12 -35.12 39.45 -6.42
CA ARG A 12 -36.41 38.93 -5.83
C ARG A 12 -36.59 37.38 -5.78
N ARG A 13 -37.14 36.73 -4.74
CA ARG A 13 -38.13 37.07 -3.69
C ARG A 13 -37.89 36.31 -2.35
N ARG A 14 -38.05 37.08 -1.27
CA ARG A 14 -38.63 36.86 0.09
C ARG A 14 -38.66 35.48 0.79
N PRO A 15 -38.26 35.46 2.08
CA PRO A 15 -38.78 34.58 3.15
C PRO A 15 -39.95 35.25 3.91
N ALA A 16 -40.68 34.48 4.73
CA ALA A 16 -41.72 34.98 5.63
C ALA A 16 -41.74 34.13 6.94
N PRO A 17 -42.31 34.60 8.08
CA PRO A 17 -41.49 35.30 9.09
C PRO A 17 -41.95 35.15 10.58
N LEU A 18 -41.29 35.89 11.48
CA LEU A 18 -41.74 36.40 12.82
C LEU A 18 -41.86 35.36 13.97
N ARG A 19 -41.54 35.58 15.26
CA ARG A 19 -41.05 36.67 16.17
C ARG A 19 -41.08 36.05 17.62
N PRO A 20 -40.84 36.75 18.76
CA PRO A 20 -39.62 37.45 19.23
C PRO A 20 -39.28 37.18 20.74
N LEU A 21 -38.04 37.54 21.14
CA LEU A 21 -37.54 38.28 22.35
C LEU A 21 -38.41 38.42 23.65
N PRO A 22 -37.83 38.66 24.86
CA PRO A 22 -36.79 39.69 25.07
C PRO A 22 -35.74 39.52 26.19
N SER A 23 -34.87 40.53 26.16
CA SER A 23 -33.63 40.85 26.87
C SER A 23 -33.72 41.23 28.36
N LEU A 24 -32.61 40.90 29.04
CA LEU A 24 -31.88 41.65 30.08
C LEU A 24 -32.48 42.95 30.67
N VAL A 25 -32.52 42.98 32.02
CA VAL A 25 -32.37 44.18 32.86
C VAL A 25 -31.39 43.88 33.99
N MET A 26 -30.61 44.90 34.33
CA MET A 26 -29.41 44.95 35.18
C MET A 26 -29.75 45.29 36.65
N MET A 27 -28.78 45.01 37.54
CA MET A 27 -28.45 45.71 38.81
C MET A 27 -29.24 45.43 40.12
N ALA A 28 -28.49 44.82 41.04
CA ALA A 28 -28.08 45.39 42.34
C ALA A 28 -28.90 45.14 43.64
N ARG A 29 -28.15 44.54 44.60
CA ARG A 29 -27.95 44.90 46.01
C ARG A 29 -28.92 44.42 47.11
N LEU A 30 -28.30 43.66 48.03
CA LEU A 30 -28.25 43.80 49.51
C LEU A 30 -29.54 43.49 50.32
N SER A 31 -29.57 42.46 51.17
CA SER A 31 -28.92 42.27 52.50
C SER A 31 -29.83 42.63 53.70
N LYS A 32 -29.62 41.86 54.79
CA LYS A 32 -30.18 41.89 56.17
C LYS A 32 -31.42 41.01 56.38
N ARG A 33 -31.60 40.30 57.50
CA ARG A 33 -30.89 39.94 58.76
C ARG A 33 -31.84 38.91 59.40
N ALA A 34 -31.47 37.92 60.21
CA ALA A 34 -30.89 38.06 61.55
C ALA A 34 -30.52 36.68 62.13
N GLU A 35 -29.41 36.70 62.88
CA GLU A 35 -28.94 35.81 63.96
C GLU A 35 -29.96 35.62 65.12
N PRO A 36 -29.74 34.78 66.18
CA PRO A 36 -28.44 34.41 66.79
C PRO A 36 -28.28 32.99 67.41
N GLY A 37 -27.03 32.62 67.78
CA GLY A 37 -26.82 31.56 68.79
C GLY A 37 -25.42 30.96 69.00
N ARG A 38 -24.48 31.75 69.56
CA ARG A 38 -23.34 31.41 70.48
C ARG A 38 -22.28 30.30 70.15
N GLN A 39 -21.02 30.76 70.16
CA GLN A 39 -19.70 30.07 70.36
C GLN A 39 -19.50 29.56 71.82
N PRO A 40 -18.34 28.98 72.27
CA PRO A 40 -17.06 28.62 71.59
C PRO A 40 -16.50 27.20 71.89
N ALA A 41 -15.37 26.86 71.24
CA ALA A 41 -14.47 25.72 71.55
C ALA A 41 -13.85 25.82 72.97
N PRO A 42 -13.21 24.76 73.53
CA PRO A 42 -11.79 24.47 73.19
C PRO A 42 -11.30 23.01 73.31
N ASP A 43 -10.10 22.78 72.74
CA ASP A 43 -8.97 21.97 73.21
C ASP A 43 -9.03 20.44 73.47
N ARG A 44 -8.01 19.80 72.86
CA ARG A 44 -7.04 18.80 73.40
C ARG A 44 -7.28 17.29 73.25
N GLU A 45 -6.18 16.69 72.78
CA GLU A 45 -5.52 15.44 73.19
C GLU A 45 -6.23 14.11 72.90
N GLU A 46 -5.64 13.33 72.00
CA GLU A 46 -4.94 12.07 72.32
C GLU A 46 -5.80 11.05 73.10
N ALA A 47 -6.25 10.01 72.40
CA ALA A 47 -6.03 8.61 72.80
C ALA A 47 -6.78 7.66 71.85
N SER A 48 -6.05 6.80 71.15
CA SER A 48 -6.51 5.43 70.89
C SER A 48 -6.65 4.72 72.24
N PRO A 49 -7.61 3.81 72.46
CA PRO A 49 -7.31 2.42 72.10
C PRO A 49 -8.52 1.53 71.73
N LEU A 50 -8.19 0.49 70.94
CA LEU A 50 -8.54 -0.92 71.11
C LEU A 50 -10.01 -1.34 71.36
N LEU A 51 -10.45 -2.16 70.40
CA LEU A 51 -10.99 -3.52 70.57
C LEU A 51 -12.44 -3.74 71.03
N GLU A 52 -12.98 -4.80 70.41
CA GLU A 52 -14.14 -5.60 70.77
C GLU A 52 -15.50 -4.93 70.47
N GLY A 53 -16.33 -5.51 69.61
CA GLY A 53 -16.74 -6.91 69.60
C GLY A 53 -18.18 -6.93 70.12
N GLY A 54 -19.15 -6.91 69.20
CA GLY A 54 -20.56 -6.79 69.57
C GLY A 54 -21.47 -7.10 68.39
N SER A 55 -21.62 -8.38 68.09
CA SER A 55 -22.68 -8.95 67.27
C SER A 55 -24.04 -8.82 67.95
N VAL A 56 -25.03 -8.22 67.29
CA VAL A 56 -26.45 -8.52 67.49
C VAL A 56 -27.19 -8.42 66.15
N ASP A 57 -27.80 -9.54 65.77
CA ASP A 57 -28.65 -9.75 64.60
C ASP A 57 -29.89 -8.84 64.58
N GLY A 58 -30.27 -8.46 63.36
CA GLY A 58 -31.56 -7.84 63.02
C GLY A 58 -31.83 -7.98 61.53
N HIS A 59 -32.45 -9.10 61.14
CA HIS A 59 -32.83 -9.47 59.78
C HIS A 59 -34.14 -8.76 59.37
N VAL A 60 -34.20 -8.05 58.23
CA VAL A 60 -35.35 -7.94 57.29
C VAL A 60 -34.88 -7.35 55.93
N ASP A 61 -34.99 -8.17 54.87
CA ASP A 61 -35.35 -7.93 53.45
C ASP A 61 -35.00 -6.60 52.72
N ASP A 62 -34.20 -6.64 51.65
CA ASP A 62 -34.58 -7.05 50.27
C ASP A 62 -33.61 -6.44 49.21
N GLY A 63 -33.22 -7.26 48.24
CA GLY A 63 -32.90 -6.86 46.87
C GLY A 63 -31.76 -5.86 46.61
N THR A 64 -30.50 -6.34 46.55
CA THR A 64 -29.47 -6.05 45.52
C THR A 64 -28.05 -6.41 46.02
N SER A 65 -27.67 -7.68 45.93
CA SER A 65 -26.25 -8.07 46.02
C SER A 65 -26.01 -9.40 45.30
N GLU A 66 -25.75 -9.31 44.00
CA GLU A 66 -25.01 -10.33 43.27
C GLU A 66 -23.81 -9.65 42.59
N PHE A 67 -22.91 -9.05 43.38
CA PHE A 67 -21.53 -8.78 42.95
C PHE A 67 -20.58 -8.48 44.15
N SER A 68 -20.90 -8.92 45.37
CA SER A 68 -20.05 -8.65 46.56
C SER A 68 -19.62 -9.90 47.34
N ALA A 69 -19.38 -11.02 46.68
CA ALA A 69 -18.92 -12.23 47.38
C ALA A 69 -17.93 -13.06 46.56
N VAL A 70 -16.89 -12.43 45.99
CA VAL A 70 -15.59 -13.06 45.72
C VAL A 70 -14.50 -11.99 45.88
N ASN A 71 -14.14 -11.66 47.12
CA ASN A 71 -12.88 -10.96 47.40
C ASN A 71 -12.09 -11.85 48.36
N GLU A 72 -11.43 -12.86 47.80
CA GLU A 72 -10.11 -13.22 48.30
C GLU A 72 -9.20 -12.01 48.02
N ASP A 73 -8.43 -11.59 49.02
CA ASP A 73 -7.59 -10.39 48.98
C ASP A 73 -6.61 -10.40 47.79
N LEU A 74 -7.03 -9.81 46.66
CA LEU A 74 -6.15 -9.55 45.53
C LEU A 74 -5.07 -8.57 45.98
N THR A 75 -3.80 -8.92 45.77
CA THR A 75 -2.69 -8.02 46.09
C THR A 75 -2.81 -6.75 45.21
N ASN A 76 -2.33 -5.60 45.72
CA ASN A 76 -2.35 -4.35 44.94
C ASN A 76 -1.70 -4.51 43.56
N GLU A 77 -0.68 -5.35 43.45
CA GLU A 77 -0.02 -5.70 42.19
C GLU A 77 -0.95 -6.46 41.22
N GLN A 78 -1.75 -7.41 41.69
CA GLN A 78 -2.74 -8.12 40.87
C GLN A 78 -3.81 -7.16 40.33
N VAL A 79 -4.21 -6.17 41.12
CA VAL A 79 -5.14 -5.11 40.69
C VAL A 79 -4.51 -4.23 39.60
N GLU A 80 -3.24 -3.85 39.74
CA GLU A 80 -2.52 -3.09 38.71
C GLU A 80 -2.41 -3.85 37.38
N ILE A 81 -2.10 -5.15 37.45
CA ILE A 81 -2.01 -6.05 36.28
C ILE A 81 -3.37 -6.19 35.58
N MET A 82 -4.46 -6.34 36.36
CA MET A 82 -5.82 -6.42 35.82
C MET A 82 -6.24 -5.12 35.13
N LYS A 83 -5.95 -3.97 35.74
CA LYS A 83 -6.21 -2.65 35.15
C LYS A 83 -5.42 -2.45 33.85
N ALA A 84 -4.14 -2.80 33.82
CA ALA A 84 -3.33 -2.73 32.60
C ALA A 84 -3.84 -3.65 31.48
N SER A 85 -4.32 -4.86 31.81
CA SER A 85 -4.82 -5.82 30.83
C SER A 85 -6.19 -5.44 30.23
N THR A 86 -6.97 -4.66 30.97
CA THR A 86 -8.33 -4.23 30.58
C THR A 86 -8.38 -2.77 30.12
N MET A 87 -7.35 -1.97 30.42
CA MET A 87 -7.33 -0.50 30.32
C MET A 87 -8.46 0.21 31.09
N TYR A 88 -9.07 -0.47 32.08
CA TYR A 88 -10.19 0.07 32.83
C TYR A 88 -9.79 1.24 33.74
N ASN A 89 -10.39 2.41 33.51
CA ASN A 89 -10.13 3.66 34.25
C ASN A 89 -8.64 4.04 34.36
N MET A 90 -7.85 3.68 33.33
CA MET A 90 -6.40 3.98 33.27
C MET A 90 -6.08 5.35 32.67
N VAL A 91 -6.97 5.90 31.83
CA VAL A 91 -6.78 7.20 31.19
C VAL A 91 -7.51 8.28 31.98
N GLU A 92 -6.76 9.28 32.43
CA GLU A 92 -7.24 10.39 33.23
C GLU A 92 -7.38 11.65 32.36
N PRO A 93 -8.54 12.33 32.35
CA PRO A 93 -8.72 13.56 31.60
C PRO A 93 -7.96 14.72 32.26
N LEU A 94 -7.31 15.54 31.44
CA LEU A 94 -6.69 16.81 31.81
C LEU A 94 -7.42 17.97 31.10
N GLU A 95 -7.36 19.18 31.67
CA GLU A 95 -7.94 20.42 31.10
C GLU A 95 -9.36 20.22 30.52
N ASP A 96 -10.34 19.97 31.40
CA ASP A 96 -11.75 19.74 31.07
C ASP A 96 -12.00 18.58 30.05
N GLY A 97 -11.04 17.65 29.93
CA GLY A 97 -11.12 16.50 29.03
C GLY A 97 -10.54 16.74 27.64
N THR A 98 -9.96 17.93 27.38
CA THR A 98 -9.32 18.24 26.10
C THR A 98 -7.96 17.55 25.92
N LYS A 99 -7.37 17.08 27.02
CA LYS A 99 -6.09 16.35 27.08
C LYS A 99 -6.28 15.05 27.85
N LYS A 100 -5.43 14.06 27.58
CA LYS A 100 -5.46 12.73 28.20
C LYS A 100 -4.12 12.41 28.83
N LEU A 101 -4.14 11.79 30.00
CA LEU A 101 -2.96 11.28 30.70
C LEU A 101 -3.11 9.78 30.94
N LEU A 102 -2.08 9.03 30.56
CA LEU A 102 -1.89 7.64 30.93
C LEU A 102 -0.59 7.54 31.75
N PHE A 103 -0.72 7.47 33.07
CA PHE A 103 0.41 7.25 33.96
C PHE A 103 0.61 5.74 34.17
N LEU A 104 1.83 5.25 33.95
CA LEU A 104 2.15 3.82 33.97
C LEU A 104 3.27 3.49 34.95
N SER A 105 3.05 2.48 35.80
CA SER A 105 4.12 1.83 36.57
C SER A 105 4.93 0.87 35.68
N ASN A 106 6.15 0.53 36.10
CA ASN A 106 6.96 -0.48 35.41
C ASN A 106 6.27 -1.85 35.27
N VAL A 107 5.44 -2.24 36.25
CA VAL A 107 4.65 -3.49 36.19
C VAL A 107 3.62 -3.40 35.08
N GLN A 108 2.90 -2.27 34.98
CA GLN A 108 1.90 -2.04 33.95
C GLN A 108 2.52 -1.99 32.54
N CYS A 109 3.69 -1.35 32.38
CA CYS A 109 4.41 -1.34 31.10
C CYS A 109 4.75 -2.76 30.62
N ARG A 110 5.27 -3.63 31.50
CA ARG A 110 5.54 -5.04 31.15
C ARG A 110 4.27 -5.78 30.75
N GLN A 111 3.19 -5.56 31.49
CA GLN A 111 1.92 -6.24 31.22
C GLN A 111 1.32 -5.85 29.87
N ILE A 112 1.37 -4.56 29.51
CA ILE A 112 0.87 -4.08 28.21
C ILE A 112 1.78 -4.58 27.08
N ALA A 113 3.10 -4.50 27.25
CA ALA A 113 4.05 -5.00 26.26
C ALA A 113 3.95 -6.52 26.02
N GLY A 114 3.67 -7.29 27.07
CA GLY A 114 3.53 -8.75 26.97
C GLY A 114 2.17 -9.22 26.43
N ASN A 115 1.19 -8.33 26.27
CA ASN A 115 -0.17 -8.69 25.90
C ASN A 115 -0.69 -7.87 24.70
N PRO A 116 -0.70 -8.45 23.49
CA PRO A 116 -1.20 -7.78 22.28
C PRO A 116 -2.66 -7.29 22.39
N SER A 117 -3.50 -7.97 23.18
CA SER A 117 -4.88 -7.52 23.42
C SER A 117 -4.92 -6.25 24.27
N ALA A 118 -4.06 -6.16 25.29
CA ALA A 118 -3.94 -4.96 26.11
C ALA A 118 -3.41 -3.78 25.29
N MET A 119 -2.43 -4.01 24.40
CA MET A 119 -1.93 -2.99 23.46
C MET A 119 -3.04 -2.43 22.56
N ARG A 120 -3.89 -3.31 21.98
CA ARG A 120 -5.03 -2.86 21.16
C ARG A 120 -6.05 -2.06 21.96
N LYS A 121 -6.41 -2.53 23.15
CA LYS A 121 -7.30 -1.77 24.05
C LYS A 121 -6.72 -0.41 24.41
N MET A 122 -5.39 -0.31 24.57
CA MET A 122 -4.72 0.97 24.80
C MET A 122 -4.92 1.91 23.61
N PHE A 123 -4.78 1.42 22.38
CA PHE A 123 -5.05 2.24 21.19
C PHE A 123 -6.50 2.72 21.11
N ASP A 124 -7.46 1.88 21.50
CA ASP A 124 -8.89 2.21 21.52
C ASP A 124 -9.19 3.29 22.57
N VAL A 125 -8.71 3.14 23.81
CA VAL A 125 -8.95 4.10 24.90
C VAL A 125 -8.22 5.43 24.66
N LEU A 126 -7.08 5.41 23.96
CA LEU A 126 -6.39 6.63 23.54
C LEU A 126 -7.05 7.30 22.31
N GLU A 127 -8.10 6.69 21.73
CA GLU A 127 -8.84 7.16 20.54
C GLU A 127 -7.95 7.37 19.30
N MET A 128 -7.05 6.42 19.02
CA MET A 128 -6.09 6.55 17.91
C MET A 128 -6.71 6.58 16.51
N GLY A 129 -7.99 6.26 16.37
CA GLY A 129 -8.72 6.27 15.08
C GLY A 129 -8.24 5.15 14.13
N GLN A 130 -8.32 5.41 12.83
CA GLN A 130 -7.80 4.52 11.78
C GLN A 130 -6.64 5.21 11.05
N PRO A 131 -5.43 5.16 11.61
CA PRO A 131 -4.27 5.79 11.00
C PRO A 131 -3.80 5.07 9.73
N GLN A 132 -3.16 5.81 8.83
CA GLN A 132 -2.59 5.26 7.58
C GLN A 132 -1.05 5.37 7.54
N LEU A 133 -0.44 6.01 8.53
CA LEU A 133 1.00 6.23 8.62
C LEU A 133 1.43 6.35 10.08
N VAL A 134 2.64 5.87 10.40
CA VAL A 134 3.32 6.12 11.67
C VAL A 134 4.47 7.10 11.41
N ILE A 135 4.50 8.21 12.13
CA ILE A 135 5.61 9.16 12.13
C ILE A 135 6.29 9.07 13.50
N ASN A 136 7.51 8.57 13.54
CA ASN A 136 8.27 8.43 14.78
C ASN A 136 9.32 9.54 14.89
N LEU A 137 9.10 10.50 15.81
CA LEU A 137 10.05 11.57 16.08
C LEU A 137 11.03 11.12 17.16
N LEU A 138 12.20 10.63 16.74
CA LEU A 138 13.23 10.12 17.65
C LEU A 138 13.88 11.27 18.45
N GLU A 139 14.31 10.95 19.67
CA GLU A 139 14.93 11.90 20.59
C GLU A 139 16.14 12.59 19.94
N SER A 140 16.13 13.92 20.01
CA SER A 140 17.05 14.81 19.32
C SER A 140 17.61 15.83 20.32
N HIS A 141 18.84 15.59 20.79
CA HIS A 141 19.47 16.25 21.94
C HIS A 141 20.46 17.35 21.53
N GLY A 142 20.87 18.19 22.49
CA GLY A 142 21.99 19.12 22.36
C GLY A 142 21.63 20.55 21.98
N MET A 143 20.33 20.88 21.97
CA MET A 143 19.87 22.27 21.84
C MET A 143 19.99 23.03 23.16
N ARG A 144 20.05 24.37 23.11
CA ARG A 144 20.29 25.21 24.29
C ARG A 144 19.35 24.95 25.45
N GLU A 145 18.05 24.79 25.19
CA GLU A 145 17.04 24.53 26.24
C GLU A 145 17.37 23.29 27.07
N GLU A 146 17.94 22.26 26.45
CA GLU A 146 18.40 21.07 27.16
C GLU A 146 19.70 21.33 27.93
N LEU A 147 20.68 21.96 27.27
CA LEU A 147 22.01 22.19 27.84
C LEU A 147 22.00 23.20 28.99
N ALA A 148 21.02 24.10 29.02
CA ALA A 148 20.77 25.02 30.12
C ALA A 148 19.93 24.38 31.24
N SER A 149 19.38 23.17 31.03
CA SER A 149 18.48 22.52 32.00
C SER A 149 19.18 21.95 33.23
N ALA A 150 20.50 21.77 33.16
CA ALA A 150 21.33 21.24 34.25
C ALA A 150 22.48 22.22 34.54
N ASP A 151 23.04 22.19 35.74
CA ASP A 151 24.15 23.06 36.16
C ASP A 151 25.48 22.73 35.42
N PRO A 152 26.49 23.63 35.46
CA PRO A 152 27.79 23.36 34.84
C PRO A 152 28.52 22.13 35.39
N GLU A 153 28.42 21.90 36.70
CA GLU A 153 29.07 20.77 37.39
C GLU A 153 28.53 19.42 36.89
N PHE A 154 27.26 19.37 36.47
CA PHE A 154 26.65 18.19 35.83
C PHE A 154 27.43 17.82 34.57
N PHE A 155 27.66 18.78 33.68
CA PHE A 155 28.42 18.50 32.47
C PHE A 155 29.89 18.18 32.78
N GLU A 156 30.52 18.85 33.75
CA GLU A 156 31.90 18.51 34.12
C GLU A 156 32.09 17.07 34.60
N GLU A 157 31.10 16.51 35.32
CA GLU A 157 31.11 15.12 35.75
C GLU A 157 30.75 14.17 34.60
N PHE A 158 29.62 14.43 33.94
CA PHE A 158 29.04 13.51 32.96
C PHE A 158 29.73 13.54 31.59
N ASN A 159 30.57 14.55 31.31
CA ASN A 159 31.42 14.58 30.12
C ASN A 159 32.46 13.45 30.13
N LEU A 160 32.75 12.82 31.27
CA LEU A 160 33.56 11.60 31.34
C LEU A 160 32.80 10.33 30.89
N SER A 161 31.51 10.46 30.55
CA SER A 161 30.59 9.35 30.24
C SER A 161 29.76 9.62 28.97
N ILE A 162 28.43 9.58 29.08
CA ILE A 162 27.48 9.64 27.96
C ILE A 162 27.28 11.05 27.37
N PHE A 163 27.66 12.11 28.08
CA PHE A 163 27.55 13.51 27.64
C PHE A 163 28.87 14.07 27.09
N ALA A 164 29.79 13.21 26.62
CA ALA A 164 31.17 13.57 26.28
C ALA A 164 31.35 14.83 25.40
N THR A 165 30.41 15.11 24.48
CA THR A 165 30.48 16.24 23.55
C THR A 165 29.71 17.48 24.01
N ASN A 166 28.93 17.38 25.09
CA ASN A 166 28.03 18.44 25.52
C ASN A 166 28.70 19.42 26.48
N LYS A 167 28.19 20.65 26.49
CA LYS A 167 28.64 21.70 27.39
C LYS A 167 27.46 22.54 27.84
N HIS A 168 27.48 22.92 29.12
CA HIS A 168 26.44 23.73 29.73
C HIS A 168 26.17 25.00 28.91
N ASP A 169 24.89 25.23 28.57
CA ASP A 169 24.40 26.40 27.82
C ASP A 169 25.23 26.76 26.55
N ASN A 170 25.85 25.76 25.91
CA ASN A 170 26.70 25.99 24.73
C ASN A 170 26.45 24.94 23.63
N PRO A 171 25.36 25.07 22.87
CA PRO A 171 25.10 24.21 21.71
C PRO A 171 26.14 24.45 20.59
N PRO A 172 26.39 23.46 19.71
CA PRO A 172 27.43 23.51 18.69
C PRO A 172 27.04 24.36 17.46
N PHE A 173 26.82 25.65 17.68
CA PHE A 173 26.58 26.69 16.68
C PHE A 173 27.62 27.81 16.83
N LEU A 174 28.01 28.43 15.71
CA LEU A 174 28.98 29.54 15.70
C LEU A 174 28.40 30.82 16.28
N SER A 175 27.08 31.03 16.17
CA SER A 175 26.41 32.19 16.74
C SER A 175 24.99 31.87 17.16
N ARG A 176 24.38 32.79 17.94
CA ARG A 176 22.98 32.67 18.36
C ARG A 176 22.02 32.84 17.18
N GLU A 177 22.37 33.70 16.23
CA GLU A 177 21.61 33.90 15.00
C GLU A 177 21.58 32.61 14.15
N GLU A 178 22.68 31.85 14.13
CA GLU A 178 22.73 30.55 13.45
C GLU A 178 21.81 29.53 14.14
N GLU A 179 21.84 29.46 15.47
CA GLU A 179 20.94 28.63 16.26
C GLU A 179 19.46 28.96 15.97
N GLU A 180 19.09 30.24 16.02
CA GLU A 180 17.72 30.72 15.74
C GLU A 180 17.30 30.42 14.30
N ALA A 181 18.23 30.53 13.34
CA ALA A 181 17.96 30.16 11.95
C ALA A 181 17.72 28.66 11.79
N ALA A 182 18.52 27.81 12.44
CA ALA A 182 18.34 26.36 12.43
C ALA A 182 17.00 25.95 13.07
N GLN A 183 16.64 26.55 14.21
CA GLN A 183 15.33 26.35 14.85
C GLN A 183 14.18 26.73 13.91
N SER A 184 14.30 27.89 13.24
CA SER A 184 13.31 28.35 12.25
C SER A 184 13.15 27.37 11.08
N ARG A 185 14.23 26.71 10.64
CA ARG A 185 14.18 25.68 9.58
C ARG A 185 13.41 24.42 10.03
N ILE A 186 13.57 24.01 11.28
CA ILE A 186 12.80 22.89 11.85
C ILE A 186 11.32 23.26 11.91
N ASP A 187 10.98 24.43 12.46
CA ASP A 187 9.59 24.89 12.60
C ASP A 187 8.90 25.01 11.21
N LEU A 188 9.65 25.46 10.20
CA LEU A 188 9.17 25.50 8.81
C LEU A 188 8.93 24.09 8.25
N PHE A 189 9.86 23.16 8.47
CA PHE A 189 9.71 21.76 8.07
C PHE A 189 8.50 21.10 8.74
N MET A 190 8.28 21.34 10.04
CA MET A 190 7.09 20.85 10.74
C MET A 190 5.82 21.40 10.10
N THR A 191 5.78 22.71 9.85
CA THR A 191 4.58 23.42 9.38
C THR A 191 4.24 23.10 7.92
N GLU A 192 5.24 23.00 7.03
CA GLU A 192 5.04 22.85 5.59
C GLU A 192 5.10 21.40 5.10
N VAL A 193 5.75 20.50 5.84
CA VAL A 193 5.95 19.11 5.41
C VAL A 193 5.25 18.13 6.35
N LEU A 194 5.64 18.08 7.63
CA LEU A 194 5.19 16.99 8.52
C LEU A 194 3.75 17.13 9.00
N VAL A 195 3.31 18.31 9.43
CA VAL A 195 1.92 18.52 9.87
C VAL A 195 0.94 18.27 8.70
N PRO A 196 1.14 18.80 7.48
CA PRO A 196 0.32 18.45 6.34
C PRO A 196 0.31 16.95 6.03
N LEU A 197 1.46 16.28 6.12
CA LEU A 197 1.56 14.83 5.92
C LEU A 197 0.76 14.05 6.98
N ALA A 198 0.87 14.42 8.25
CA ALA A 198 0.13 13.82 9.36
C ALA A 198 -1.39 14.00 9.16
N VAL A 199 -1.82 15.18 8.73
CA VAL A 199 -3.24 15.46 8.40
C VAL A 199 -3.72 14.59 7.24
N GLN A 200 -2.96 14.52 6.15
CA GLN A 200 -3.33 13.76 4.95
C GLN A 200 -3.46 12.26 5.21
N THR A 201 -2.63 11.72 6.10
CA THR A 201 -2.54 10.28 6.37
C THR A 201 -3.22 9.85 7.67
N ARG A 202 -3.88 10.79 8.37
CA ARG A 202 -4.43 10.58 9.73
C ARG A 202 -3.40 9.91 10.65
N ALA A 203 -2.14 10.36 10.56
CA ALA A 203 -1.01 9.63 11.13
C ALA A 203 -1.13 9.42 12.65
N VAL A 204 -0.44 8.40 13.14
CA VAL A 204 -0.03 8.36 14.55
C VAL A 204 1.37 8.91 14.64
N VAL A 205 1.53 10.01 15.37
CA VAL A 205 2.81 10.66 15.61
C VAL A 205 3.31 10.27 17.00
N LEU A 206 4.46 9.61 17.06
CA LEU A 206 5.14 9.28 18.29
C LEU A 206 6.12 10.42 18.60
N ALA A 207 5.96 11.05 19.77
CA ALA A 207 6.71 12.22 20.18
C ALA A 207 7.18 12.07 21.64
N ASN A 208 8.23 12.78 22.03
CA ASN A 208 8.64 12.89 23.42
C ASN A 208 7.74 13.91 24.15
N ALA A 209 7.37 13.63 25.41
CA ALA A 209 6.56 14.52 26.24
C ALA A 209 7.32 15.69 26.87
N LEU A 210 8.65 15.66 26.85
CA LEU A 210 9.53 16.71 27.37
C LEU A 210 10.11 17.51 26.19
N PRO A 211 9.79 18.81 26.06
CA PRO A 211 10.26 19.60 24.93
C PRO A 211 11.79 19.77 24.96
N GLN A 212 12.40 19.80 26.14
CA GLN A 212 13.85 19.88 26.29
C GLN A 212 14.57 18.58 25.90
N ALA A 213 13.91 17.42 25.91
CA ALA A 213 14.54 16.14 25.55
C ALA A 213 14.48 15.84 24.03
N CYS A 214 13.54 16.45 23.31
CA CYS A 214 13.43 16.25 21.86
C CYS A 214 12.92 17.51 21.17
N TYR A 215 13.83 18.24 20.54
CA TYR A 215 13.48 19.48 19.85
C TYR A 215 12.54 19.23 18.65
N LEU A 216 12.64 18.09 17.96
CA LEU A 216 11.69 17.72 16.90
C LEU A 216 10.26 17.60 17.43
N SER A 217 10.10 16.93 18.57
CA SER A 217 8.79 16.75 19.22
C SER A 217 8.23 18.10 19.67
N ALA A 218 9.06 18.94 20.30
CA ALA A 218 8.68 20.28 20.74
C ALA A 218 8.25 21.17 19.57
N SER A 219 9.01 21.18 18.48
CA SER A 219 8.68 21.94 17.28
C SER A 219 7.38 21.44 16.62
N PHE A 220 7.20 20.13 16.55
CA PHE A 220 5.98 19.53 16.01
C PHE A 220 4.74 19.93 16.83
N THR A 221 4.75 19.76 18.15
CA THR A 221 3.60 20.09 19.01
C THR A 221 3.29 21.59 19.02
N ARG A 222 4.30 22.47 18.95
CA ARG A 222 4.10 23.92 18.74
C ARG A 222 3.43 24.21 17.40
N ALA A 223 3.90 23.61 16.32
CA ALA A 223 3.31 23.79 14.98
C ALA A 223 1.85 23.29 14.92
N VAL A 224 1.55 22.17 15.58
CA VAL A 224 0.19 21.63 15.70
C VAL A 224 -0.69 22.56 16.53
N SER A 225 -0.20 23.05 17.67
CA SER A 225 -0.92 24.00 18.55
C SER A 225 -1.30 25.28 17.79
N ALA A 226 -0.36 25.85 17.02
CA ALA A 226 -0.60 27.02 16.18
C ALA A 226 -1.65 26.80 15.08
N GLN A 227 -1.84 25.55 14.63
CA GLN A 227 -2.77 25.20 13.56
C GLN A 227 -4.08 24.57 14.07
N LYS A 228 -4.22 24.32 15.37
CA LYS A 228 -5.36 23.61 15.98
C LYS A 228 -6.72 24.25 15.66
N ALA A 229 -6.76 25.58 15.54
CA ALA A 229 -7.96 26.33 15.16
C ALA A 229 -8.50 25.95 13.78
N LYS A 230 -7.66 25.49 12.85
CA LYS A 230 -8.07 25.07 11.49
C LYS A 230 -8.98 23.84 11.51
N TRP A 231 -8.94 23.04 12.56
CA TRP A 231 -9.68 21.77 12.65
C TRP A 231 -10.85 21.82 13.65
N GLY A 232 -11.30 23.02 14.06
CA GLY A 232 -12.41 23.16 15.00
C GLY A 232 -12.14 22.54 16.38
N GLY A 233 -10.86 22.44 16.78
CA GLY A 233 -10.44 21.88 18.08
C GLY A 233 -10.20 20.38 18.11
N ARG A 234 -10.67 19.61 17.10
CA ARG A 234 -10.42 18.17 16.99
C ARG A 234 -9.40 17.88 15.89
N MET A 235 -8.24 17.35 16.27
CA MET A 235 -7.17 17.06 15.33
C MET A 235 -7.51 15.84 14.45
N PRO A 236 -7.18 15.84 13.15
CA PRO A 236 -7.48 14.73 12.24
C PRO A 236 -6.45 13.58 12.30
N PHE A 237 -5.47 13.68 13.19
CA PHE A 237 -4.41 12.70 13.45
C PHE A 237 -4.14 12.64 14.95
N THR A 238 -3.41 11.61 15.40
CA THR A 238 -3.14 11.37 16.83
C THR A 238 -1.68 11.64 17.15
N VAL A 239 -1.42 12.35 18.26
CA VAL A 239 -0.06 12.57 18.78
C VAL A 239 0.05 11.88 20.13
N LEU A 240 0.96 10.91 20.24
CA LEU A 240 1.30 10.24 21.49
C LEU A 240 2.60 10.86 22.02
N SER A 241 2.48 11.73 23.01
CA SER A 241 3.60 12.35 23.71
C SER A 241 4.00 11.47 24.89
N MET A 242 5.17 10.87 24.83
CA MET A 242 5.59 9.78 25.73
C MET A 242 6.89 10.13 26.45
N THR A 243 7.01 9.76 27.71
CA THR A 243 8.27 9.87 28.46
C THR A 243 8.34 8.84 29.58
N ASP A 244 9.52 8.30 29.80
CA ASP A 244 9.86 7.49 30.98
C ASP A 244 10.77 8.23 31.97
N THR A 245 11.02 9.51 31.72
CA THR A 245 11.80 10.36 32.62
C THR A 245 10.89 11.11 33.59
N GLY A 246 9.69 10.63 33.88
CA GLY A 246 8.76 11.30 34.81
C GLY A 246 9.35 11.54 36.21
N TRP A 247 10.33 10.73 36.62
CA TRP A 247 11.08 10.89 37.87
C TRP A 247 11.97 12.15 37.89
N ILE A 248 12.60 12.53 36.76
CA ILE A 248 13.53 13.68 36.71
C ILE A 248 12.81 15.02 36.94
N LEU A 249 11.50 15.06 36.70
CA LEU A 249 10.67 16.25 36.89
C LEU A 249 10.67 16.73 38.35
N TYR A 250 10.87 15.82 39.30
CA TYR A 250 10.99 16.17 40.73
C TYR A 250 12.26 16.95 41.07
N ALA A 251 13.27 16.91 40.21
CA ALA A 251 14.46 17.75 40.33
C ALA A 251 14.21 19.21 39.91
N ASN A 252 13.02 19.53 39.35
CA ASN A 252 12.70 20.88 38.90
C ASN A 252 12.40 21.81 40.09
N PRO A 253 13.26 22.84 40.33
CA PRO A 253 13.07 23.76 41.44
C PRO A 253 11.90 24.72 41.22
N ASP A 254 11.41 24.86 39.98
CA ASP A 254 10.28 25.73 39.68
C ASP A 254 8.98 25.16 40.26
N LEU A 255 8.36 25.94 41.15
CA LEU A 255 7.08 25.61 41.77
C LEU A 255 5.89 25.86 40.82
N GLY A 256 6.09 26.64 39.75
CA GLY A 256 5.12 26.92 38.69
C GLY A 256 5.20 25.96 37.48
N ALA A 257 6.09 24.96 37.53
CA ALA A 257 6.26 23.98 36.46
C ALA A 257 4.96 23.19 36.21
N TYR A 258 4.61 23.01 34.93
CA TYR A 258 3.35 22.44 34.50
C TYR A 258 3.17 20.99 34.92
N TRP A 259 4.24 20.21 35.00
CA TRP A 259 4.16 18.82 35.47
C TRP A 259 3.54 18.70 36.87
N ARG A 260 3.69 19.73 37.72
CA ARG A 260 3.06 19.77 39.06
C ARG A 260 1.54 19.92 38.95
N ASP A 261 1.03 20.63 37.95
CA ASP A 261 -0.40 20.70 37.65
C ASP A 261 -0.92 19.34 37.19
N VAL A 262 -0.21 18.71 36.25
CA VAL A 262 -0.54 17.37 35.73
C VAL A 262 -0.57 16.33 36.85
N ARG A 263 0.46 16.31 37.71
CA ARG A 263 0.53 15.40 38.86
C ARG A 263 -0.58 15.65 39.87
N ARG A 264 -0.98 16.90 40.11
CA ARG A 264 -2.07 17.23 41.06
C ARG A 264 -3.41 16.64 40.63
N VAL A 265 -3.68 16.62 39.33
CA VAL A 265 -4.91 16.07 38.75
C VAL A 265 -4.89 14.54 38.76
N SER A 266 -3.74 13.93 38.46
CA SER A 266 -3.58 12.48 38.38
C SER A 266 -3.71 11.77 39.74
N LYS A 267 -4.63 10.81 39.85
CA LYS A 267 -4.73 9.92 41.03
C LYS A 267 -3.62 8.89 41.01
N ALA A 268 -3.34 8.30 39.84
CA ALA A 268 -2.31 7.27 39.69
C ALA A 268 -0.91 7.82 40.02
N TRP A 269 -0.55 8.99 39.48
CA TRP A 269 0.76 9.60 39.76
C TRP A 269 0.92 9.96 41.24
N ARG A 270 -0.13 10.48 41.88
CA ARG A 270 -0.08 10.83 43.32
C ARG A 270 0.19 9.63 44.23
N GLN A 271 -0.15 8.42 43.83
CA GLN A 271 0.18 7.23 44.62
C GLN A 271 1.69 7.01 44.72
N HIS A 272 2.46 7.45 43.72
CA HIS A 272 3.91 7.25 43.67
C HIS A 272 4.72 8.49 44.09
N ASP A 273 4.04 9.62 44.32
CA ASP A 273 4.60 10.93 44.63
C ASP A 273 5.56 10.94 45.81
N ALA A 274 5.18 10.29 46.92
CA ALA A 274 6.00 10.26 48.14
C ALA A 274 7.32 9.50 47.94
N VAL A 275 7.31 8.41 47.16
CA VAL A 275 8.51 7.61 46.87
C VAL A 275 9.41 8.36 45.90
N LEU A 276 8.85 8.89 44.80
CA LEU A 276 9.61 9.68 43.82
C LEU A 276 10.24 10.92 44.45
N SER A 277 9.49 11.66 45.27
CA SER A 277 10.00 12.84 45.99
C SER A 277 11.15 12.48 46.92
N ARG A 278 11.08 11.34 47.61
CA ARG A 278 12.13 10.87 48.51
C ARG A 278 13.40 10.48 47.74
N MET A 279 13.24 9.74 46.65
CA MET A 279 14.36 9.30 45.81
C MET A 279 15.08 10.50 45.17
N MET A 280 14.33 11.54 44.81
CA MET A 280 14.88 12.72 44.12
C MET A 280 15.31 13.86 45.05
N TYR A 281 15.17 13.70 46.37
CA TYR A 281 15.39 14.78 47.34
C TYR A 281 16.83 15.34 47.31
N ASN A 282 17.83 14.47 47.13
CA ASN A 282 19.25 14.84 47.11
C ASN A 282 19.83 14.96 45.68
N GLU A 283 18.99 14.78 44.66
CA GLU A 283 19.46 14.80 43.27
C GLU A 283 19.72 16.23 42.79
N ARG A 284 20.60 16.37 41.80
CA ARG A 284 20.91 17.69 41.21
C ARG A 284 19.67 18.29 40.56
N LYS A 285 19.48 19.59 40.78
CA LYS A 285 18.33 20.33 40.25
C LYS A 285 18.36 20.37 38.73
N ARG A 286 17.21 20.13 38.10
CA ARG A 286 17.05 20.19 36.64
C ARG A 286 15.76 20.86 36.22
N SER A 287 15.80 21.84 35.32
CA SER A 287 14.61 22.60 34.89
C SER A 287 13.84 21.95 33.73
N LEU A 288 13.58 20.64 33.81
CA LEU A 288 12.77 19.91 32.84
C LEU A 288 11.26 20.00 33.17
N ASP A 289 10.40 20.07 32.15
CA ASP A 289 8.95 20.17 32.34
C ASP A 289 8.18 19.42 31.25
N ILE A 290 6.91 19.09 31.50
CA ILE A 290 6.03 18.48 30.51
C ILE A 290 5.60 19.53 29.48
N ASP A 291 5.58 19.15 28.20
CA ASP A 291 5.09 20.01 27.13
C ASP A 291 3.62 20.38 27.33
N ARG A 292 3.35 21.68 27.49
CA ARG A 292 1.99 22.23 27.62
C ARG A 292 1.14 22.01 26.37
N ASN A 293 1.74 21.78 25.21
CA ASN A 293 1.03 21.51 23.95
C ASN A 293 0.68 20.04 23.75
N ALA A 294 1.20 19.12 24.57
CA ALA A 294 0.90 17.71 24.46
C ALA A 294 -0.58 17.42 24.73
N VAL A 295 -1.21 16.66 23.82
CA VAL A 295 -2.64 16.34 23.89
C VAL A 295 -2.88 14.98 24.55
N THR A 296 -2.12 13.96 24.16
CA THR A 296 -2.17 12.64 24.76
C THR A 296 -0.81 12.33 25.37
N LEU A 297 -0.76 12.29 26.71
CA LEU A 297 0.45 12.09 27.49
C LEU A 297 0.53 10.66 28.02
N ILE A 298 1.66 10.00 27.81
CA ILE A 298 2.01 8.73 28.47
C ILE A 298 3.26 8.98 29.32
N VAL A 299 3.14 8.79 30.63
CA VAL A 299 4.22 9.07 31.58
C VAL A 299 4.51 7.80 32.37
N ASN A 300 5.76 7.36 32.38
CA ASN A 300 6.23 6.26 33.22
C ASN A 300 7.12 6.76 34.36
N ASP A 301 7.02 6.08 35.51
CA ASP A 301 7.74 6.41 36.74
C ASP A 301 9.16 5.80 36.84
N ARG A 302 9.49 4.83 35.97
CA ARG A 302 10.67 3.96 36.02
C ARG A 302 10.90 3.26 37.38
N LEU A 303 9.93 3.22 38.27
CA LEU A 303 10.17 2.79 39.65
C LEU A 303 10.28 1.26 39.73
N ASP A 304 11.38 0.75 40.30
CA ASP A 304 11.48 -0.61 40.82
C ASP A 304 11.35 -0.54 42.34
N VAL A 305 10.12 -0.72 42.84
CA VAL A 305 9.77 -0.56 44.25
C VAL A 305 10.58 -1.51 45.14
N ALA A 306 10.83 -2.74 44.67
CA ALA A 306 11.56 -3.76 45.42
C ALA A 306 13.04 -3.41 45.57
N LYS A 307 13.65 -2.87 44.51
CA LYS A 307 15.08 -2.50 44.51
C LYS A 307 15.35 -1.06 44.94
N GLN A 308 14.32 -0.23 45.10
CA GLN A 308 14.42 1.21 45.35
C GLN A 308 15.36 1.89 44.33
N LYS A 309 15.22 1.52 43.06
CA LYS A 309 16.05 2.01 41.94
C LYS A 309 15.18 2.33 40.74
N PHE A 310 15.68 3.20 39.87
CA PHE A 310 15.06 3.43 38.56
C PHE A 310 15.48 2.34 37.57
N ASN A 311 14.51 1.83 36.81
CA ASN A 311 14.71 0.82 35.78
C ASN A 311 13.98 1.25 34.49
N ALA A 312 14.75 1.53 33.44
CA ALA A 312 14.24 1.98 32.14
C ALA A 312 13.76 0.83 31.23
N THR A 313 14.15 -0.42 31.51
CA THR A 313 13.89 -1.56 30.61
C THR A 313 12.40 -1.81 30.34
N PRO A 314 11.49 -1.77 31.35
CA PRO A 314 10.06 -2.01 31.11
C PRO A 314 9.41 -1.08 30.10
N PHE A 315 9.74 0.22 30.16
CA PHE A 315 9.20 1.19 29.23
C PHE A 315 9.82 1.07 27.85
N ALA A 316 11.13 0.82 27.76
CA ALA A 316 11.78 0.54 26.48
C ALA A 316 11.12 -0.66 25.76
N LEU A 317 10.79 -1.74 26.50
CA LEU A 317 10.05 -2.88 25.95
C LEU A 317 8.66 -2.49 25.44
N LEU A 318 7.91 -1.68 26.20
CA LEU A 318 6.62 -1.15 25.76
C LEU A 318 6.74 -0.34 24.46
N MET A 319 7.75 0.53 24.37
CA MET A 319 8.01 1.34 23.18
C MET A 319 8.36 0.50 21.97
N THR A 320 9.26 -0.48 22.12
CA THR A 320 9.61 -1.43 21.06
C THR A 320 8.36 -2.16 20.56
N GLU A 321 7.54 -2.70 21.46
CA GLU A 321 6.34 -3.44 21.08
C GLU A 321 5.25 -2.56 20.46
N LEU A 322 5.08 -1.33 20.96
CA LEU A 322 4.17 -0.34 20.39
C LEU A 322 4.56 -0.01 18.95
N VAL A 323 5.83 0.33 18.72
CA VAL A 323 6.34 0.64 17.38
C VAL A 323 6.22 -0.59 16.47
N ARG A 324 6.60 -1.78 16.95
CA ARG A 324 6.49 -3.04 16.19
C ARG A 324 5.04 -3.33 15.78
N THR A 325 4.09 -3.18 16.70
CA THR A 325 2.66 -3.43 16.44
C THR A 325 2.12 -2.47 15.38
N LEU A 326 2.49 -1.19 15.48
CA LEU A 326 2.08 -0.18 14.49
C LEU A 326 2.75 -0.41 13.14
N ALA A 327 4.07 -0.64 13.10
CA ALA A 327 4.84 -0.87 11.87
C ALA A 327 4.44 -2.16 11.14
N THR A 328 3.90 -3.16 11.84
CA THR A 328 3.37 -4.38 11.20
C THR A 328 2.10 -4.10 10.38
N SER A 329 1.31 -3.11 10.80
CA SER A 329 0.00 -2.82 10.20
C SER A 329 0.01 -1.58 9.30
N LEU A 330 1.01 -0.71 9.45
CA LEU A 330 1.05 0.61 8.81
C LEU A 330 2.47 0.91 8.28
N PRO A 331 2.59 1.64 7.15
CA PRO A 331 3.87 2.22 6.79
C PRO A 331 4.36 3.14 7.91
N SER A 332 5.68 3.17 8.13
CA SER A 332 6.30 3.97 9.18
C SER A 332 7.50 4.73 8.64
N ILE A 333 7.77 5.89 9.23
CA ILE A 333 8.98 6.68 8.98
C ILE A 333 9.50 7.20 10.33
N ALA A 334 10.80 7.07 10.55
CA ALA A 334 11.48 7.61 11.72
C ALA A 334 12.34 8.81 11.32
N LEU A 335 12.27 9.88 12.11
CA LEU A 335 12.99 11.13 11.86
C LEU A 335 13.85 11.47 13.07
N ARG A 336 15.10 11.86 12.83
CA ARG A 336 16.03 12.26 13.89
C ARG A 336 16.94 13.40 13.47
N THR A 337 17.36 14.22 14.42
CA THR A 337 18.28 15.35 14.18
C THR A 337 19.13 15.66 15.43
N CYS A 338 19.96 16.70 15.37
CA CYS A 338 20.85 17.16 16.44
C CYS A 338 21.85 16.09 16.92
N GLY A 339 22.01 15.95 18.24
CA GLY A 339 22.94 15.05 18.92
C GLY A 339 22.27 13.83 19.55
N THR A 340 23.07 12.81 19.85
CA THR A 340 22.71 11.65 20.68
C THR A 340 23.69 11.48 21.85
N LEU A 341 23.36 10.62 22.81
CA LEU A 341 24.25 10.29 23.93
C LEU A 341 25.23 9.16 23.57
N MET A 342 26.46 9.31 24.05
CA MET A 342 27.61 8.44 23.75
C MET A 342 27.68 7.25 24.71
N ASN A 343 26.72 6.34 24.63
CA ASN A 343 26.66 5.15 25.47
C ASN A 343 27.58 4.02 24.97
N SER A 344 28.03 3.17 25.89
CA SER A 344 28.71 1.93 25.51
C SER A 344 27.72 0.88 24.96
N MET A 345 28.21 -0.32 24.61
CA MET A 345 27.35 -1.39 24.07
C MET A 345 26.39 -1.97 25.14
N ASP A 346 26.81 -1.99 26.41
CA ASP A 346 26.03 -2.57 27.51
C ASP A 346 25.09 -1.55 28.18
N GLU A 347 25.31 -0.25 27.97
CA GLU A 347 24.50 0.84 28.52
C GLU A 347 23.24 1.09 27.68
N LYS A 348 22.06 0.74 28.19
CA LYS A 348 20.78 1.05 27.53
C LYS A 348 20.30 2.47 27.86
N VAL A 349 20.32 3.35 26.87
CA VAL A 349 19.93 4.76 26.99
C VAL A 349 18.88 5.10 25.93
N ALA A 350 17.81 5.81 26.29
CA ALA A 350 16.70 6.12 25.37
C ALA A 350 17.16 6.96 24.15
N CYS A 351 18.07 7.90 24.40
CA CYS A 351 18.56 8.88 23.44
C CYS A 351 19.91 8.53 22.79
N CYS A 352 20.18 7.25 22.51
CA CYS A 352 21.37 6.82 21.78
C CYS A 352 21.09 6.49 20.31
N LEU A 353 22.13 6.32 19.48
CA LEU A 353 22.01 5.89 18.08
C LEU A 353 21.40 4.50 17.91
N GLU A 354 21.39 3.67 18.95
CA GLU A 354 20.84 2.31 18.90
C GLU A 354 19.35 2.30 18.52
N SER A 355 18.56 3.26 19.00
CA SER A 355 17.16 3.37 18.61
C SER A 355 16.96 3.68 17.13
N SER A 356 17.88 4.43 16.51
CA SER A 356 17.86 4.62 15.04
C SER A 356 18.28 3.34 14.32
N LEU A 357 19.25 2.62 14.87
CA LEU A 357 19.74 1.37 14.30
C LEU A 357 18.67 0.28 14.33
N ASP A 358 17.99 0.09 15.45
CA ASP A 358 16.89 -0.87 15.61
C ASP A 358 15.76 -0.60 14.60
N MET A 359 15.43 0.68 14.37
CA MET A 359 14.44 1.06 13.37
C MET A 359 14.90 0.71 11.96
N ALA A 360 16.12 1.08 11.58
CA ALA A 360 16.67 0.79 10.26
C ALA A 360 16.76 -0.73 9.99
N LEU A 361 17.21 -1.51 10.98
CA LEU A 361 17.29 -2.97 10.90
C LEU A 361 15.92 -3.65 10.87
N SER A 362 14.91 -3.06 11.51
CA SER A 362 13.52 -3.54 11.45
C SER A 362 12.80 -3.24 10.13
N GLY A 363 13.46 -2.58 9.17
CA GLY A 363 12.87 -2.20 7.88
C GLY A 363 12.16 -0.85 7.88
N THR A 364 12.22 -0.09 8.98
CA THR A 364 11.63 1.26 9.05
C THR A 364 12.61 2.27 8.45
N PRO A 365 12.21 3.06 7.44
CA PRO A 365 13.01 4.17 6.92
C PRO A 365 13.37 5.18 8.02
N VAL A 366 14.66 5.43 8.21
CA VAL A 366 15.20 6.42 9.17
C VAL A 366 15.81 7.58 8.39
N VAL A 367 15.28 8.78 8.60
CA VAL A 367 15.81 9.99 7.97
C VAL A 367 16.54 10.83 9.01
N PHE A 368 17.85 10.99 8.82
CA PHE A 368 18.65 11.96 9.56
C PHE A 368 18.54 13.33 8.91
N LEU A 369 18.10 14.32 9.68
CA LEU A 369 17.92 15.70 9.23
C LEU A 369 19.14 16.53 9.66
N ASP A 370 19.85 17.09 8.69
CA ASP A 370 20.92 18.05 8.90
C ASP A 370 20.34 19.46 9.02
N LEU A 371 20.69 20.12 10.13
CA LEU A 371 20.25 21.47 10.46
C LEU A 371 21.23 22.54 9.98
N ARG A 372 22.38 22.13 9.46
CA ARG A 372 23.48 23.05 9.16
C ARG A 372 23.45 23.52 7.75
N LYS A 373 23.88 24.77 7.58
CA LYS A 373 24.22 25.30 6.28
C LYS A 373 25.61 24.78 5.89
N ARG A 374 25.67 23.58 5.33
CA ARG A 374 26.92 22.93 4.93
C ARG A 374 27.55 23.66 3.74
N GLN A 375 28.87 23.77 3.76
CA GLN A 375 29.66 24.01 2.56
C GLN A 375 29.97 22.66 1.94
N PHE A 376 29.44 22.40 0.74
CA PHE A 376 29.61 21.11 0.08
C PHE A 376 30.96 21.03 -0.63
N PRO A 377 31.56 19.81 -0.73
CA PRO A 377 32.72 19.56 -1.60
C PRO A 377 32.48 20.01 -3.04
N ASP A 378 33.56 20.25 -3.78
CA ASP A 378 33.41 20.49 -5.22
C ASP A 378 33.07 19.16 -5.92
N LEU A 379 32.26 19.21 -6.97
CA LEU A 379 31.85 17.99 -7.70
C LEU A 379 33.06 17.38 -8.40
N THR A 380 33.45 16.16 -7.99
CA THR A 380 34.53 15.37 -8.59
C THR A 380 33.98 14.07 -9.17
N MET A 381 34.71 13.44 -10.10
CA MET A 381 34.31 12.13 -10.66
C MET A 381 34.72 10.95 -9.75
N GLU A 382 35.59 11.18 -8.76
CA GLU A 382 36.13 10.13 -7.89
C GLU A 382 35.60 10.23 -6.45
N ARG A 383 35.01 9.13 -5.96
CA ARG A 383 34.43 9.06 -4.61
C ARG A 383 35.45 9.28 -3.50
N ALA A 384 36.68 8.78 -3.65
CA ALA A 384 37.73 8.94 -2.64
C ALA A 384 38.10 10.42 -2.45
N GLU A 385 38.25 11.16 -3.54
CA GLU A 385 38.52 12.60 -3.51
C GLU A 385 37.37 13.38 -2.84
N LEU A 386 36.12 13.03 -3.16
CA LEU A 386 34.93 13.64 -2.56
C LEU A 386 34.90 13.43 -1.03
N ILE A 387 35.24 12.22 -0.56
CA ILE A 387 35.30 11.89 0.88
C ILE A 387 36.38 12.71 1.58
N GLU A 388 37.58 12.82 1.01
CA GLU A 388 38.68 13.58 1.62
C GLU A 388 38.38 15.09 1.68
N GLN A 389 37.82 15.67 0.61
CA GLN A 389 37.35 17.07 0.63
C GLN A 389 36.28 17.30 1.69
N ALA A 390 35.35 16.35 1.87
CA ALA A 390 34.33 16.44 2.92
C ALA A 390 34.94 16.38 4.32
N LYS A 391 35.93 15.49 4.56
CA LYS A 391 36.68 15.41 5.82
C LYS A 391 37.44 16.70 6.13
N GLU A 392 38.03 17.33 5.12
CA GLU A 392 38.74 18.60 5.26
C GLU A 392 37.78 19.73 5.64
N LYS A 393 36.70 19.93 4.88
CA LYS A 393 35.67 20.95 5.16
C LYS A 393 35.02 20.75 6.53
N PHE A 394 34.75 19.50 6.91
CA PHE A 394 34.23 19.18 8.24
C PHE A 394 35.25 19.48 9.35
N SER A 395 36.53 19.18 9.13
CA SER A 395 37.58 19.48 10.11
C SER A 395 37.75 20.98 10.32
N GLN A 396 37.70 21.78 9.26
CA GLN A 396 37.74 23.25 9.34
C GLN A 396 36.59 23.79 10.19
N TRP A 397 35.37 23.28 9.98
CA TRP A 397 34.21 23.62 10.79
C TRP A 397 34.38 23.28 12.27
N CYS A 398 34.88 22.07 12.58
CA CYS A 398 35.12 21.66 13.97
C CYS A 398 36.19 22.53 14.65
N GLU A 399 37.25 22.92 13.95
CA GLU A 399 38.25 23.86 14.49
C GLU A 399 37.65 25.26 14.72
N GLU A 400 36.77 25.74 13.84
CA GLU A 400 36.09 27.03 14.01
C GLU A 400 35.20 27.02 15.26
N LEU A 401 34.43 25.95 15.50
CA LEU A 401 33.63 25.77 16.72
C LEU A 401 34.51 25.77 17.98
N LYS A 402 35.63 25.04 17.96
CA LYS A 402 36.55 24.98 19.11
C LYS A 402 37.16 26.34 19.42
N THR A 403 37.69 27.02 18.40
CA THR A 403 38.41 28.29 18.58
C THR A 403 37.49 29.46 18.90
N THR A 404 36.30 29.51 18.29
CA THR A 404 35.38 30.66 18.42
C THR A 404 34.43 30.50 19.60
N ARG A 405 33.96 29.28 19.88
CA ARG A 405 32.87 29.01 20.84
C ARG A 405 33.30 28.14 22.01
N GLY A 406 34.46 27.51 21.94
CA GLY A 406 34.91 26.58 22.98
C GLY A 406 33.89 25.47 23.21
N CYS A 407 33.37 24.88 22.13
CA CYS A 407 32.58 23.66 22.12
C CYS A 407 33.09 22.75 20.99
N CYS A 408 32.84 21.45 21.11
CA CYS A 408 33.09 20.51 20.03
C CYS A 408 31.80 20.19 19.27
N GLU A 409 31.96 19.47 18.18
CA GLU A 409 30.87 18.93 17.41
C GLU A 409 30.04 17.93 18.23
N ALA A 410 28.78 18.25 18.52
CA ALA A 410 27.87 17.38 19.29
C ALA A 410 26.64 16.91 18.50
N PHE A 411 26.42 17.39 17.26
CA PHE A 411 25.31 16.98 16.40
C PHE A 411 25.73 15.84 15.46
N ASP A 412 25.91 14.67 16.05
CA ASP A 412 26.26 13.44 15.35
C ASP A 412 25.24 13.06 14.27
N CYS A 413 23.93 13.24 14.50
CA CYS A 413 22.89 12.96 13.49
C CYS A 413 23.05 13.87 12.25
N CYS A 414 23.36 15.16 12.45
CA CYS A 414 23.66 16.08 11.35
C CYS A 414 24.96 15.68 10.62
N THR A 415 25.93 15.12 11.34
CA THR A 415 27.19 14.63 10.78
C THR A 415 26.97 13.36 9.97
N ILE A 416 26.20 12.40 10.46
CA ILE A 416 25.80 11.18 9.75
C ILE A 416 25.05 11.55 8.47
N ALA A 417 24.09 12.49 8.54
CA ALA A 417 23.37 12.96 7.35
C ALA A 417 24.33 13.53 6.29
N PHE A 418 25.25 14.41 6.68
CA PHE A 418 26.24 15.00 5.77
C PHE A 418 27.13 13.93 5.11
N PHE A 419 27.71 13.02 5.90
CA PHE A 419 28.57 11.97 5.36
C PHE A 419 27.81 10.91 4.55
N HIS A 420 26.54 10.64 4.88
CA HIS A 420 25.70 9.78 4.06
C HIS A 420 25.52 10.36 2.64
N GLU A 421 25.26 11.66 2.51
CA GLU A 421 25.18 12.31 1.19
C GLU A 421 26.51 12.29 0.44
N VAL A 422 27.63 12.43 1.15
CA VAL A 422 28.99 12.33 0.58
C VAL A 422 29.34 10.90 0.14
N LEU A 423 28.82 9.88 0.82
CA LEU A 423 29.13 8.48 0.52
C LEU A 423 28.25 7.91 -0.61
N PHE A 424 26.99 8.33 -0.69
CA PHE A 424 26.00 7.73 -1.58
C PHE A 424 25.40 8.70 -2.60
N GLY A 425 25.47 10.01 -2.36
CA GLY A 425 25.00 11.06 -3.26
C GLY A 425 26.12 11.69 -4.09
N ASP A 426 25.94 12.94 -4.49
CA ASP A 426 26.97 13.76 -5.13
C ASP A 426 27.66 14.73 -4.16
N GLY A 427 27.36 14.58 -2.86
CA GLY A 427 27.89 15.44 -1.81
C GLY A 427 27.19 16.77 -1.68
N ASN A 428 26.01 17.00 -2.30
CA ASN A 428 25.25 18.25 -2.17
C ASN A 428 23.72 18.04 -2.16
N PHE A 429 23.08 18.34 -1.02
CA PHE A 429 21.62 18.21 -0.86
C PHE A 429 20.77 19.11 -1.78
N GLY A 430 21.37 20.15 -2.36
CA GLY A 430 20.73 21.10 -3.27
C GLY A 430 20.79 20.69 -4.74
N THR A 431 21.81 19.92 -5.13
CA THR A 431 21.81 19.20 -6.40
C THR A 431 20.90 18.02 -6.23
N VAL A 432 19.63 18.31 -6.42
CA VAL A 432 18.71 17.34 -6.96
C VAL A 432 19.39 16.90 -8.24
N VAL A 433 20.14 15.79 -8.25
CA VAL A 433 20.08 14.91 -9.41
C VAL A 433 18.59 14.67 -9.48
N PRO A 434 17.87 15.30 -10.44
CA PRO A 434 16.60 14.70 -10.76
C PRO A 434 17.10 13.31 -11.16
N VAL A 435 16.70 12.25 -10.44
CA VAL A 435 16.48 11.00 -11.18
C VAL A 435 15.68 11.51 -12.32
N GLN A 436 16.35 11.60 -13.45
CA GLN A 436 15.90 12.40 -14.53
C GLN A 436 14.58 11.73 -14.79
N GLN A 437 13.50 12.46 -14.52
CA GLN A 437 12.44 12.49 -15.50
C GLN A 437 13.09 13.13 -16.74
N THR A 438 14.16 12.52 -17.30
CA THR A 438 14.08 12.15 -18.69
C THR A 438 12.69 11.57 -18.74
N GLN A 439 11.81 12.29 -19.44
CA GLN A 439 10.78 11.61 -20.20
C GLN A 439 11.43 10.32 -20.63
N LYS A 440 11.10 9.19 -19.97
CA LYS A 440 11.61 7.88 -20.33
C LYS A 440 11.18 7.82 -21.77
N SER A 441 12.10 8.05 -22.71
CA SER A 441 11.82 7.66 -24.08
C SER A 441 11.52 6.18 -23.91
N THR A 442 10.31 5.80 -24.28
CA THR A 442 9.79 4.45 -24.07
C THR A 442 10.79 3.50 -24.71
N VAL A 443 11.58 2.79 -23.90
CA VAL A 443 12.62 1.91 -24.39
C VAL A 443 11.94 0.60 -24.77
N PRO A 444 12.03 0.12 -26.02
CA PRO A 444 11.41 -1.13 -26.39
C PRO A 444 12.05 -2.31 -25.63
N LEU A 445 11.29 -3.37 -25.42
CA LEU A 445 11.69 -4.51 -24.59
C LEU A 445 13.03 -5.14 -25.02
N HIS A 446 13.27 -5.35 -26.31
CA HIS A 446 14.54 -5.91 -26.79
C HIS A 446 15.76 -5.01 -26.49
N GLU A 447 15.58 -3.69 -26.52
CA GLU A 447 16.63 -2.72 -26.23
C GLU A 447 16.87 -2.61 -24.71
N ALA A 448 15.81 -2.68 -23.89
CA ALA A 448 15.95 -2.73 -22.44
C ALA A 448 16.76 -3.96 -21.98
N ILE A 449 16.51 -5.12 -22.59
CA ILE A 449 17.30 -6.33 -22.35
C ILE A 449 18.75 -6.13 -22.80
N ARG A 450 18.95 -5.58 -24.00
CA ARG A 450 20.31 -5.32 -24.54
C ARG A 450 21.10 -4.39 -23.62
N ARG A 451 20.49 -3.32 -23.12
CA ARG A 451 21.14 -2.37 -22.20
C ARG A 451 21.58 -3.04 -20.92
N LEU A 452 20.72 -3.83 -20.27
CA LEU A 452 21.11 -4.55 -19.05
C LEU A 452 22.19 -5.61 -19.31
N GLN A 453 22.13 -6.29 -20.46
CA GLN A 453 23.18 -7.25 -20.86
C GLN A 453 24.53 -6.56 -21.17
N MET A 454 24.49 -5.32 -21.66
CA MET A 454 25.68 -4.49 -21.89
C MET A 454 26.20 -3.85 -20.61
N GLU A 455 25.32 -3.42 -19.70
CA GLU A 455 25.65 -2.89 -18.36
C GLU A 455 26.31 -3.96 -17.46
N GLU A 456 25.95 -5.23 -17.62
CA GLU A 456 26.69 -6.36 -17.01
C GLU A 456 28.11 -6.56 -17.61
N GLY A 457 28.40 -5.94 -18.75
CA GLY A 457 29.70 -6.00 -19.45
C GLY A 457 30.53 -4.71 -19.44
N GLU A 458 29.92 -3.54 -19.25
CA GLU A 458 30.56 -2.22 -19.24
C GLU A 458 29.94 -1.34 -18.15
N ALA A 459 30.67 -1.13 -17.05
CA ALA A 459 30.31 -0.17 -16.02
C ALA A 459 30.24 1.24 -16.62
N THR A 460 29.04 1.83 -16.64
CA THR A 460 28.77 3.15 -17.20
C THR A 460 29.38 4.27 -16.34
N ASN A 461 30.39 4.93 -16.91
CA ASN A 461 31.24 5.97 -16.31
C ASN A 461 30.58 7.37 -16.17
N SER A 462 29.25 7.49 -16.01
CA SER A 462 28.58 8.81 -15.96
C SER A 462 27.94 9.19 -14.62
N SER A 463 27.99 8.30 -13.62
CA SER A 463 27.57 8.60 -12.24
C SER A 463 28.68 8.22 -11.25
N ILE A 464 28.96 9.10 -10.28
CA ILE A 464 29.92 8.80 -9.21
C ILE A 464 29.46 7.52 -8.51
N GLN A 465 30.29 6.48 -8.54
CA GLN A 465 29.96 5.20 -7.90
C GLN A 465 29.73 5.40 -6.39
N PRO A 466 28.76 4.69 -5.77
CA PRO A 466 28.59 4.69 -4.33
C PRO A 466 29.88 4.26 -3.61
N ALA A 467 30.07 4.72 -2.37
CA ALA A 467 31.22 4.35 -1.56
C ALA A 467 31.31 2.84 -1.32
N SER A 468 32.54 2.31 -1.32
CA SER A 468 32.80 0.91 -0.97
C SER A 468 32.55 0.65 0.52
N VAL A 469 32.37 -0.62 0.90
CA VAL A 469 32.21 -1.01 2.32
C VAL A 469 33.42 -0.58 3.16
N GLU A 470 34.61 -0.60 2.58
CA GLU A 470 35.84 -0.11 3.23
C GLU A 470 35.81 1.41 3.42
N GLN A 471 35.43 2.17 2.38
CA GLN A 471 35.29 3.62 2.48
C GLN A 471 34.24 4.05 3.52
N VAL A 472 33.13 3.31 3.64
CA VAL A 472 32.11 3.53 4.68
C VAL A 472 32.68 3.24 6.07
N ALA A 473 33.43 2.15 6.24
CA ALA A 473 34.07 1.81 7.50
C ALA A 473 35.10 2.87 7.93
N ASP A 474 35.97 3.26 7.01
CA ASP A 474 37.01 4.28 7.24
C ASP A 474 36.39 5.64 7.58
N ALA A 475 35.29 6.02 6.91
CA ALA A 475 34.56 7.24 7.24
C ALA A 475 33.95 7.18 8.65
N ALA A 476 33.32 6.06 9.02
CA ALA A 476 32.74 5.87 10.35
C ALA A 476 33.79 5.93 11.46
N ASP A 477 34.92 5.23 11.29
CA ASP A 477 36.03 5.25 12.23
C ASP A 477 36.64 6.65 12.34
N TRP A 478 36.80 7.36 11.21
CA TRP A 478 37.29 8.74 11.19
C TRP A 478 36.36 9.71 11.91
N ILE A 479 35.04 9.61 11.70
CA ILE A 479 34.05 10.45 12.39
C ILE A 479 34.13 10.21 13.91
N ALA A 480 34.21 8.94 14.33
CA ALA A 480 34.34 8.59 15.74
C ALA A 480 35.65 9.13 16.33
N ASP A 481 36.78 8.92 15.65
CA ASP A 481 38.08 9.48 16.00
C ASP A 481 38.02 10.98 16.22
N ARG A 482 37.42 11.70 15.26
CA ARG A 482 37.33 13.15 15.28
C ARG A 482 36.49 13.63 16.46
N LEU A 483 35.30 13.05 16.65
CA LEU A 483 34.36 13.44 17.69
C LEU A 483 34.95 13.23 19.11
N PHE A 484 35.56 12.07 19.37
CA PHE A 484 36.11 11.79 20.70
C PHE A 484 37.44 12.53 20.98
N LYS A 485 38.24 12.84 19.95
CA LYS A 485 39.41 13.73 20.10
C LYS A 485 38.98 15.15 20.46
N ASP A 486 38.00 15.69 19.75
CA ASP A 486 37.48 17.04 20.05
C ASP A 486 36.80 17.07 21.44
N ALA A 487 36.07 16.03 21.83
CA ALA A 487 35.52 15.89 23.19
C ALA A 487 36.62 15.86 24.27
N TRP A 488 37.70 15.12 24.03
CA TRP A 488 38.87 15.09 24.92
C TRP A 488 39.53 16.46 25.06
N ASP A 489 39.74 17.16 23.94
CA ASP A 489 40.33 18.50 23.94
C ASP A 489 39.51 19.49 24.75
N MET A 490 38.19 19.32 24.75
CA MET A 490 37.24 20.15 25.51
C MET A 490 37.14 19.82 27.01
N LEU A 491 37.75 18.74 27.50
CA LEU A 491 37.75 18.41 28.94
C LEU A 491 38.50 19.46 29.76
N SER A 492 37.99 19.74 30.96
CA SER A 492 38.65 20.62 31.93
C SER A 492 40.02 20.06 32.37
N PRO A 493 41.01 20.91 32.73
CA PRO A 493 42.32 20.45 33.19
C PRO A 493 42.26 19.42 34.33
N PRO A 494 41.41 19.57 35.37
CA PRO A 494 41.28 18.57 36.44
C PRO A 494 40.82 17.20 35.93
N ASN A 495 40.00 17.16 34.89
CA ASN A 495 39.54 15.92 34.28
C ASN A 495 40.63 15.26 33.42
N LYS A 496 41.52 16.04 32.80
CA LYS A 496 42.70 15.52 32.07
C LYS A 496 43.80 15.04 33.03
N GLU A 497 43.95 15.69 34.18
CA GLU A 497 44.94 15.36 35.21
C GLU A 497 44.63 14.08 36.00
N LYS A 498 43.42 13.51 35.86
CA LYS A 498 43.06 12.18 36.38
C LYS A 498 43.90 11.02 35.78
N GLY A 499 44.87 11.32 34.90
CA GLY A 499 45.92 10.40 34.46
C GLY A 499 45.51 9.40 33.38
N VAL A 500 44.32 9.56 32.80
CA VAL A 500 43.77 8.68 31.76
C VAL A 500 44.02 9.33 30.39
N SER A 501 44.38 8.57 29.35
CA SER A 501 44.49 9.12 27.99
C SER A 501 43.12 9.17 27.29
N CYS A 502 42.98 9.96 26.22
CA CYS A 502 41.77 9.96 25.37
C CYS A 502 41.36 8.54 24.94
N GLN A 503 42.35 7.76 24.48
CA GLN A 503 42.14 6.38 24.07
C GLN A 503 41.68 5.50 25.23
N ALA A 504 42.21 5.68 26.44
CA ALA A 504 41.79 4.89 27.59
C ALA A 504 40.41 5.28 28.12
N LEU A 505 40.06 6.58 28.12
CA LEU A 505 38.78 7.06 28.64
C LEU A 505 37.60 6.69 27.73
N TYR A 506 37.76 6.87 26.42
CA TYR A 506 36.67 6.72 25.46
C TYR A 506 36.74 5.46 24.59
N ALA A 507 37.72 4.56 24.77
CA ALA A 507 37.91 3.37 23.91
C ALA A 507 36.60 2.61 23.61
N GLU A 508 35.87 2.22 24.67
CA GLU A 508 34.65 1.42 24.55
C GLU A 508 33.52 2.19 23.85
N ARG A 509 33.30 3.46 24.25
CA ARG A 509 32.26 4.32 23.68
C ARG A 509 32.54 4.68 22.23
N LYS A 510 33.81 4.94 21.91
CA LYS A 510 34.28 5.19 20.55
C LYS A 510 34.04 3.97 19.67
N TYR A 511 34.39 2.78 20.14
CA TYR A 511 34.12 1.53 19.42
C TYR A 511 32.61 1.31 19.19
N ALA A 512 31.79 1.51 20.22
CA ALA A 512 30.34 1.38 20.13
C ALA A 512 29.74 2.39 19.13
N PHE A 513 30.16 3.65 19.20
CA PHE A 513 29.73 4.71 18.29
C PHE A 513 30.14 4.41 16.84
N ALA A 514 31.41 4.08 16.59
CA ALA A 514 31.92 3.74 15.26
C ALA A 514 31.15 2.55 14.66
N THR A 515 30.89 1.51 15.46
CA THR A 515 30.09 0.35 15.03
C THR A 515 28.68 0.77 14.62
N ARG A 516 27.97 1.55 15.46
CA ARG A 516 26.61 2.01 15.16
C ARG A 516 26.57 2.89 13.90
N VAL A 517 27.50 3.84 13.77
CA VAL A 517 27.59 4.73 12.59
C VAL A 517 27.90 3.93 11.33
N ARG A 518 28.84 2.99 11.38
CA ARG A 518 29.16 2.10 10.25
C ARG A 518 27.93 1.31 9.80
N THR A 519 27.19 0.72 10.74
CA THR A 519 25.99 -0.06 10.40
C THR A 519 24.87 0.83 9.86
N LEU A 520 24.67 2.03 10.42
CA LEU A 520 23.69 3.00 9.92
C LEU A 520 24.02 3.48 8.51
N LEU A 521 25.27 3.89 8.26
CA LEU A 521 25.71 4.32 6.93
C LEU A 521 25.67 3.18 5.91
N GLY A 522 25.89 1.94 6.33
CA GLY A 522 25.76 0.77 5.45
C GLY A 522 24.33 0.29 5.20
N SER A 523 23.33 0.86 5.86
CA SER A 523 21.94 0.41 5.76
C SER A 523 21.19 1.07 4.60
N SER A 524 20.48 0.29 3.80
CA SER A 524 19.60 0.79 2.74
C SER A 524 18.34 1.50 3.25
N ASN A 525 18.04 1.38 4.54
CA ASN A 525 16.88 2.02 5.18
C ASN A 525 17.23 3.37 5.84
N VAL A 526 18.48 3.81 5.74
CA VAL A 526 18.91 5.12 6.24
C VAL A 526 18.92 6.12 5.09
N PHE A 527 18.42 7.31 5.37
CA PHE A 527 18.36 8.42 4.43
C PHE A 527 18.87 9.69 5.11
N ALA A 528 19.38 10.60 4.29
CA ALA A 528 19.83 11.91 4.73
C ALA A 528 19.03 13.02 4.04
N ALA A 529 18.75 14.08 4.77
CA ALA A 529 18.18 15.30 4.23
C ALA A 529 18.74 16.52 4.95
N ASN A 530 18.67 17.68 4.33
CA ASN A 530 19.10 18.93 4.93
C ASN A 530 17.98 19.97 4.87
N LEU A 531 17.64 20.57 6.02
CA LEU A 531 16.47 21.43 6.16
C LEU A 531 16.65 22.81 5.50
N TRP A 532 17.86 23.19 5.09
CA TRP A 532 18.08 24.36 4.24
C TRP A 532 17.59 24.12 2.81
N TYR A 533 17.39 22.86 2.41
CA TYR A 533 16.86 22.41 1.14
C TYR A 533 15.49 21.73 1.33
N LEU A 534 14.49 22.55 1.69
CA LEU A 534 13.17 22.04 2.08
C LEU A 534 12.43 21.31 0.94
N GLN A 535 12.55 21.79 -0.30
CA GLN A 535 11.87 21.18 -1.46
C GLN A 535 12.42 19.78 -1.82
N PRO A 536 13.75 19.57 -1.92
CA PRO A 536 14.33 18.22 -1.99
C PRO A 536 13.92 17.34 -0.82
N THR A 537 13.99 17.86 0.41
CA THR A 537 13.60 17.13 1.63
C THR A 537 12.14 16.68 1.56
N GLN A 538 11.21 17.57 1.20
CA GLN A 538 9.80 17.25 1.04
C GLN A 538 9.58 16.16 -0.02
N ARG A 539 10.32 16.21 -1.13
CA ARG A 539 10.26 15.16 -2.16
C ARG A 539 10.81 13.82 -1.67
N LEU A 540 11.89 13.82 -0.90
CA LEU A 540 12.45 12.61 -0.28
C LEU A 540 11.44 12.01 0.71
N ILE A 541 10.92 12.80 1.64
CA ILE A 541 9.90 12.35 2.60
C ILE A 541 8.68 11.82 1.85
N ASN A 542 8.18 12.55 0.86
CA ASN A 542 7.09 12.07 0.03
C ASN A 542 7.46 10.79 -0.74
N ARG A 543 8.70 10.58 -1.18
CA ARG A 543 9.13 9.34 -1.85
C ARG A 543 9.18 8.16 -0.90
N ILE A 544 9.74 8.36 0.30
CA ILE A 544 9.84 7.34 1.34
C ILE A 544 8.43 6.95 1.84
N VAL A 545 7.55 7.95 1.98
CA VAL A 545 6.18 7.78 2.46
C VAL A 545 5.22 7.40 1.33
N ARG A 546 5.56 7.67 0.05
CA ARG A 546 4.89 7.10 -1.12
C ARG A 546 5.20 5.60 -1.12
N LEU A 547 4.28 4.84 -0.56
CA LEU A 547 3.35 3.89 -1.19
C LEU A 547 3.66 3.27 -2.58
N ASP A 548 4.66 3.75 -3.32
CA ASP A 548 5.07 3.24 -4.62
C ASP A 548 6.11 2.12 -4.44
N ARG A 549 5.58 0.89 -4.43
CA ARG A 549 6.34 -0.35 -4.18
C ARG A 549 6.90 -0.95 -5.48
N LEU A 550 6.81 -0.23 -6.60
CA LEU A 550 7.29 -0.73 -7.88
C LEU A 550 8.79 -0.47 -8.02
N PRO A 551 9.56 -1.44 -8.55
CA PRO A 551 10.96 -1.21 -8.85
C PRO A 551 11.09 -0.16 -9.97
N ILE A 552 12.21 0.56 -10.01
CA ILE A 552 12.48 1.59 -11.03
C ILE A 552 12.55 0.97 -12.44
N SER A 553 13.04 -0.26 -12.51
CA SER A 553 13.15 -1.12 -13.70
C SER A 553 12.99 -2.59 -13.30
N ASN A 554 12.59 -3.45 -14.23
CA ASN A 554 12.62 -4.89 -14.01
C ASN A 554 14.06 -5.41 -14.19
N ARG A 555 14.37 -6.50 -13.48
CA ARG A 555 15.62 -7.24 -13.65
C ARG A 555 15.70 -7.93 -15.01
N LEU A 556 16.91 -8.33 -15.39
CA LEU A 556 17.15 -9.04 -16.65
C LEU A 556 16.30 -10.32 -16.74
N GLU A 557 16.24 -11.11 -15.67
CA GLU A 557 15.44 -12.34 -15.61
C GLU A 557 13.95 -12.04 -15.81
N GLY A 558 13.43 -11.01 -15.13
CA GLY A 558 12.06 -10.55 -15.28
C GLY A 558 11.74 -10.09 -16.71
N LEU A 559 12.65 -9.34 -17.35
CA LEU A 559 12.48 -8.90 -18.74
C LEU A 559 12.51 -10.08 -19.73
N LEU A 560 13.37 -11.07 -19.52
CA LEU A 560 13.43 -12.28 -20.35
C LEU A 560 12.14 -13.09 -20.25
N LEU A 561 11.57 -13.23 -19.05
CA LEU A 561 10.29 -13.89 -18.82
C LEU A 561 9.13 -13.13 -19.47
N VAL A 562 9.07 -11.81 -19.31
CA VAL A 562 8.06 -10.95 -19.97
C VAL A 562 8.17 -11.05 -21.49
N ARG A 563 9.39 -11.06 -22.05
CA ARG A 563 9.61 -11.28 -23.49
C ARG A 563 9.05 -12.62 -23.94
N SER A 564 9.35 -13.69 -23.20
CA SER A 564 8.85 -15.03 -23.52
C SER A 564 7.31 -15.08 -23.45
N ALA A 565 6.70 -14.46 -22.45
CA ALA A 565 5.24 -14.43 -22.30
C ALA A 565 4.57 -13.65 -23.44
N TRP A 566 5.12 -12.51 -23.87
CA TRP A 566 4.59 -11.78 -25.03
C TRP A 566 4.73 -12.54 -26.35
N CYS A 567 5.79 -13.33 -26.53
CA CYS A 567 5.91 -14.23 -27.69
C CYS A 567 4.77 -15.26 -27.71
N ASP A 568 4.52 -15.93 -26.58
CA ASP A 568 3.47 -16.93 -26.46
C ASP A 568 2.07 -16.31 -26.69
N TYR A 569 1.86 -15.09 -26.18
CA TYR A 569 0.65 -14.30 -26.41
C TYR A 569 0.39 -14.04 -27.89
N ASP A 570 1.39 -13.52 -28.62
CA ASP A 570 1.24 -13.13 -30.02
C ASP A 570 0.99 -14.35 -30.92
N VAL A 571 1.67 -15.47 -30.66
CA VAL A 571 1.45 -16.74 -31.37
C VAL A 571 0.04 -17.26 -31.12
N ALA A 572 -0.42 -17.27 -29.87
CA ALA A 572 -1.77 -17.69 -29.52
C ALA A 572 -2.85 -16.82 -30.19
N MET A 573 -2.65 -15.50 -30.23
CA MET A 573 -3.57 -14.56 -30.90
C MET A 573 -3.59 -14.75 -32.41
N MET A 574 -2.43 -14.96 -33.05
CA MET A 574 -2.33 -15.23 -34.48
C MET A 574 -3.06 -16.52 -34.87
N LEU A 575 -2.85 -17.60 -34.11
CA LEU A 575 -3.54 -18.87 -34.34
C LEU A 575 -5.04 -18.75 -34.09
N ALA A 576 -5.46 -18.00 -33.06
CA ALA A 576 -6.87 -17.72 -32.82
C ALA A 576 -7.54 -17.04 -34.02
N ASP A 577 -6.91 -16.01 -34.59
CA ASP A 577 -7.46 -15.32 -35.77
C ASP A 577 -7.45 -16.19 -37.03
N HIS A 578 -6.49 -17.10 -37.18
CA HIS A 578 -6.47 -18.09 -38.25
C HIS A 578 -7.67 -19.07 -38.15
N TYR A 579 -7.84 -19.74 -37.00
CA TYR A 579 -8.95 -20.67 -36.80
C TYR A 579 -10.33 -19.99 -36.81
N LYS A 580 -10.41 -18.72 -36.40
CA LYS A 580 -11.64 -17.93 -36.50
C LYS A 580 -12.05 -17.69 -37.95
N ARG A 581 -11.10 -17.44 -38.85
CA ARG A 581 -11.38 -17.29 -40.29
C ARG A 581 -11.84 -18.61 -40.90
N ILE A 582 -11.17 -19.72 -40.58
CA ILE A 582 -11.57 -21.06 -41.02
C ILE A 582 -12.99 -21.39 -40.54
N SER A 583 -13.28 -21.21 -39.25
CA SER A 583 -14.59 -21.49 -38.67
C SER A 583 -15.71 -20.68 -39.34
N LYS A 584 -15.49 -19.39 -39.60
CA LYS A 584 -16.45 -18.55 -40.34
C LYS A 584 -16.63 -19.00 -41.79
N GLY A 585 -15.53 -19.34 -42.47
CA GLY A 585 -15.55 -19.79 -43.86
C GLY A 585 -16.32 -21.11 -44.02
N LEU A 586 -16.00 -22.13 -43.22
CA LEU A 586 -16.67 -23.43 -43.25
C LEU A 586 -18.16 -23.30 -42.95
N PHE A 587 -18.53 -22.52 -41.93
CA PHE A 587 -19.94 -22.34 -41.58
C PHE A 587 -20.71 -21.57 -42.66
N THR A 588 -20.11 -20.54 -43.27
CA THR A 588 -20.74 -19.82 -44.38
C THR A 588 -20.96 -20.72 -45.59
N LEU A 589 -19.95 -21.54 -45.94
CA LEU A 589 -20.06 -22.51 -47.02
C LEU A 589 -21.15 -23.55 -46.75
N GLN A 590 -21.26 -24.04 -45.52
CA GLN A 590 -22.32 -24.96 -45.09
C GLN A 590 -23.71 -24.35 -45.29
N LEU A 591 -23.92 -23.09 -44.90
CA LEU A 591 -25.21 -22.40 -45.07
C LEU A 591 -25.57 -22.21 -46.55
N VAL A 592 -24.60 -21.81 -47.38
CA VAL A 592 -24.82 -21.61 -48.82
C VAL A 592 -25.16 -22.93 -49.52
N LEU A 593 -24.43 -24.01 -49.24
CA LEU A 593 -24.72 -25.33 -49.84
C LEU A 593 -26.06 -25.89 -49.36
N SER A 594 -26.39 -25.72 -48.07
CA SER A 594 -27.68 -26.15 -47.52
C SER A 594 -28.84 -25.41 -48.19
N TRP A 595 -28.70 -24.10 -48.41
CA TRP A 595 -29.70 -23.32 -49.12
C TRP A 595 -29.81 -23.72 -50.61
N LEU A 596 -28.68 -23.89 -51.30
CA LEU A 596 -28.64 -24.33 -52.70
C LEU A 596 -29.29 -25.71 -52.89
N SER A 597 -29.07 -26.64 -51.96
CA SER A 597 -29.71 -27.96 -51.98
C SER A 597 -31.25 -27.83 -51.99
N VAL A 598 -31.81 -26.95 -51.15
CA VAL A 598 -33.25 -26.67 -51.13
C VAL A 598 -33.72 -26.01 -52.43
N VAL A 599 -32.94 -25.08 -52.99
CA VAL A 599 -33.26 -24.43 -54.28
C VAL A 599 -33.34 -25.45 -55.42
N VAL A 600 -32.32 -26.29 -55.57
CA VAL A 600 -32.25 -27.31 -56.64
C VAL A 600 -33.35 -28.36 -56.45
N SER A 601 -33.58 -28.82 -55.22
CA SER A 601 -34.65 -29.78 -54.91
C SER A 601 -36.05 -29.23 -55.23
N ASN A 602 -36.35 -27.99 -54.85
CA ASN A 602 -37.63 -27.35 -55.18
C ASN A 602 -37.78 -27.09 -56.68
N PHE A 603 -36.69 -26.75 -57.37
CA PHE A 603 -36.71 -26.56 -58.82
C PHE A 603 -36.96 -27.87 -59.57
N ALA A 604 -36.32 -28.97 -59.15
CA ALA A 604 -36.56 -30.31 -59.68
C ALA A 604 -38.01 -30.77 -59.45
N SER A 605 -38.55 -30.54 -58.25
CA SER A 605 -39.95 -30.86 -57.93
C SER A 605 -40.94 -30.04 -58.78
N TRP A 606 -40.67 -28.75 -59.00
CA TRP A 606 -41.50 -27.92 -59.87
C TRP A 606 -41.45 -28.35 -61.34
N ALA A 607 -40.28 -28.80 -61.82
CA ALA A 607 -40.14 -29.36 -63.17
C ALA A 607 -40.93 -30.66 -63.35
N LYS A 608 -40.97 -31.55 -62.33
CA LYS A 608 -41.77 -32.80 -62.36
C LYS A 608 -43.27 -32.56 -62.48
N VAL A 609 -43.81 -31.58 -61.75
CA VAL A 609 -45.25 -31.24 -61.79
C VAL A 609 -45.70 -30.68 -63.16
N GLY A 610 -44.76 -30.24 -63.99
CA GLY A 610 -45.04 -29.81 -65.38
C GLY A 610 -45.41 -30.96 -66.32
N ASP A 611 -45.01 -32.19 -66.00
CA ASP A 611 -45.11 -33.36 -66.89
C ASP A 611 -46.46 -34.11 -66.77
N ASP A 612 -47.16 -33.97 -65.64
CA ASP A 612 -48.46 -34.65 -65.36
C ASP A 612 -49.70 -33.94 -65.96
N ARG A 613 -49.54 -32.92 -66.81
CA ARG A 613 -50.68 -32.30 -67.50
C ARG A 613 -50.97 -33.06 -68.80
N PRO A 614 -52.20 -33.60 -69.02
CA PRO A 614 -52.52 -34.31 -70.24
C PRO A 614 -52.31 -33.38 -71.44
N SER A 615 -51.63 -33.91 -72.45
CA SER A 615 -51.27 -33.27 -73.73
C SER A 615 -52.28 -32.22 -74.18
N LEU A 616 -51.95 -30.94 -73.98
CA LEU A 616 -52.63 -29.82 -74.62
C LEU A 616 -51.54 -28.93 -75.20
N ASP A 617 -51.62 -28.71 -76.52
CA ASP A 617 -50.65 -28.11 -77.46
C ASP A 617 -50.04 -26.72 -77.13
N TRP A 618 -50.17 -26.18 -75.91
CA TRP A 618 -49.53 -24.92 -75.54
C TRP A 618 -48.00 -25.04 -75.35
N ALA A 619 -47.45 -26.26 -75.25
CA ALA A 619 -46.00 -26.49 -75.21
C ALA A 619 -45.28 -26.08 -76.52
N LYS A 620 -46.01 -25.99 -77.65
CA LYS A 620 -45.52 -25.40 -78.91
C LYS A 620 -45.78 -23.89 -79.01
N ALA A 621 -46.54 -23.30 -78.09
CA ALA A 621 -46.94 -21.89 -78.11
C ALA A 621 -46.13 -20.98 -77.16
N ILE A 622 -45.16 -21.53 -76.41
CA ILE A 622 -44.18 -20.74 -75.65
C ILE A 622 -42.81 -20.87 -76.30
N ASP A 623 -42.65 -20.25 -77.46
CA ASP A 623 -41.35 -19.76 -77.90
C ASP A 623 -40.88 -18.71 -76.88
N GLY A 624 -39.88 -19.03 -76.06
CA GLY A 624 -39.13 -17.99 -75.34
C GLY A 624 -38.76 -18.21 -73.86
N ARG A 625 -38.97 -19.39 -73.24
CA ARG A 625 -38.38 -19.67 -71.90
C ARG A 625 -37.42 -20.88 -71.93
N PRO A 626 -36.17 -20.70 -72.43
CA PRO A 626 -35.20 -21.80 -72.59
C PRO A 626 -34.91 -22.59 -71.31
N LEU A 627 -35.05 -21.97 -70.14
CA LEU A 627 -34.77 -22.57 -68.83
C LEU A 627 -35.72 -23.72 -68.46
N LEU A 628 -37.00 -23.62 -68.84
CA LEU A 628 -38.07 -24.50 -68.35
C LEU A 628 -38.10 -25.83 -69.10
N GLY A 629 -37.94 -25.77 -70.44
CA GLY A 629 -37.79 -26.97 -71.28
C GLY A 629 -36.47 -27.71 -71.02
N TRP A 630 -35.39 -26.97 -70.73
CA TRP A 630 -34.13 -27.56 -70.28
C TRP A 630 -34.28 -28.29 -68.93
N ALA A 631 -34.97 -27.69 -67.95
CA ALA A 631 -35.15 -28.29 -66.64
C ALA A 631 -35.98 -29.58 -66.68
N ALA A 632 -37.09 -29.60 -67.41
CA ALA A 632 -37.96 -30.77 -67.55
C ALA A 632 -37.25 -31.96 -68.23
N SER A 633 -36.38 -31.69 -69.21
CA SER A 633 -35.58 -32.72 -69.88
C SER A 633 -34.34 -33.20 -69.09
N ASN A 634 -34.01 -32.57 -67.96
CA ASN A 634 -32.80 -32.87 -67.17
C ASN A 634 -33.11 -33.12 -65.69
N VAL A 635 -34.34 -33.55 -65.35
CA VAL A 635 -34.77 -33.77 -63.96
C VAL A 635 -33.87 -34.77 -63.23
N GLU A 636 -33.48 -35.88 -63.85
CA GLU A 636 -32.57 -36.88 -63.25
C GLU A 636 -31.23 -36.25 -62.86
N ARG A 637 -30.66 -35.37 -63.71
CA ARG A 637 -29.41 -34.65 -63.43
C ARG A 637 -29.55 -33.65 -62.27
N LEU A 638 -30.75 -33.08 -62.08
CA LEU A 638 -31.02 -32.20 -60.95
C LEU A 638 -31.12 -32.99 -59.63
N GLU A 639 -31.68 -34.20 -59.65
CA GLU A 639 -31.72 -35.09 -58.48
C GLU A 639 -30.31 -35.57 -58.09
N ASP A 640 -29.48 -35.95 -59.07
CA ASP A 640 -28.07 -36.26 -58.86
C ASP A 640 -27.30 -35.07 -58.26
N SER A 641 -27.64 -33.85 -58.68
CA SER A 641 -27.02 -32.62 -58.14
C SER A 641 -27.37 -32.39 -56.65
N VAL A 642 -28.59 -32.72 -56.21
CA VAL A 642 -28.98 -32.66 -54.79
C VAL A 642 -28.20 -33.68 -53.97
N PHE A 643 -28.01 -34.89 -54.50
CA PHE A 643 -27.17 -35.91 -53.87
C PHE A 643 -25.73 -35.41 -53.71
N VAL A 644 -25.11 -34.88 -54.77
CA VAL A 644 -23.75 -34.32 -54.73
C VAL A 644 -23.63 -33.19 -53.70
N LEU A 645 -24.58 -32.25 -53.67
CA LEU A 645 -24.58 -31.16 -52.67
C LEU A 645 -24.67 -31.69 -51.24
N SER A 646 -25.46 -32.74 -51.00
CA SER A 646 -25.61 -33.36 -49.68
C SER A 646 -24.32 -34.07 -49.22
N VAL A 647 -23.63 -34.75 -50.14
CA VAL A 647 -22.30 -35.32 -49.89
C VAL A 647 -21.29 -34.23 -49.54
N LEU A 648 -21.26 -33.11 -50.29
CA LEU A 648 -20.37 -31.98 -50.02
C LEU A 648 -20.60 -31.36 -48.64
N ILE A 649 -21.86 -31.20 -48.21
CA ILE A 649 -22.21 -30.74 -46.87
C ILE A 649 -21.64 -31.69 -45.80
N THR A 650 -21.79 -33.00 -46.00
CA THR A 650 -21.29 -34.02 -45.06
C THR A 650 -19.76 -33.98 -44.95
N VAL A 651 -19.06 -33.77 -46.08
CA VAL A 651 -17.61 -33.57 -46.12
C VAL A 651 -17.19 -32.32 -45.34
N ILE A 652 -17.90 -31.20 -45.51
CA ILE A 652 -17.59 -29.95 -44.79
C ILE A 652 -17.82 -30.11 -43.28
N ILE A 653 -18.91 -30.76 -42.87
CA ILE A 653 -19.17 -31.06 -41.45
C ILE A 653 -18.04 -31.93 -40.87
N SER A 654 -17.58 -32.92 -41.63
CA SER A 654 -16.46 -33.78 -41.23
C SER A 654 -15.17 -32.97 -41.08
N PHE A 655 -14.88 -32.06 -42.02
CA PHE A 655 -13.75 -31.14 -41.91
C PHE A 655 -13.85 -30.21 -40.69
N ASP A 656 -15.00 -29.59 -40.44
CA ASP A 656 -15.20 -28.74 -39.26
C ASP A 656 -14.99 -29.53 -37.96
N SER A 657 -15.46 -30.78 -37.90
CA SER A 657 -15.23 -31.68 -36.76
C SER A 657 -13.75 -32.02 -36.56
N ILE A 658 -12.99 -32.26 -37.64
CA ILE A 658 -11.55 -32.58 -37.56
C ILE A 658 -10.75 -31.35 -37.09
N PHE A 659 -11.02 -30.18 -37.68
CA PHE A 659 -10.30 -28.96 -37.31
C PHE A 659 -10.73 -28.42 -35.96
N ASN A 660 -11.97 -28.68 -35.55
CA ASN A 660 -12.63 -28.12 -34.37
C ASN A 660 -12.34 -26.61 -34.24
N ALA A 661 -12.42 -25.91 -35.38
CA ALA A 661 -11.88 -24.57 -35.52
C ALA A 661 -12.57 -23.59 -34.57
N LYS A 662 -13.89 -23.76 -34.37
CA LYS A 662 -14.72 -22.94 -33.47
C LYS A 662 -14.27 -23.01 -32.02
N LEU A 663 -13.96 -24.20 -31.53
CA LEU A 663 -13.50 -24.40 -30.15
C LEU A 663 -12.09 -23.84 -29.98
N ARG A 664 -11.18 -24.20 -30.89
CA ARG A 664 -9.76 -23.80 -30.83
C ARG A 664 -9.56 -22.30 -30.79
N TRP A 665 -10.21 -21.54 -31.68
CA TRP A 665 -10.00 -20.07 -31.67
C TRP A 665 -10.50 -19.41 -30.39
N ARG A 666 -11.58 -19.93 -29.78
CA ARG A 666 -12.11 -19.42 -28.51
C ARG A 666 -11.16 -19.69 -27.35
N HIS A 667 -10.65 -20.92 -27.25
CA HIS A 667 -9.68 -21.29 -26.21
C HIS A 667 -8.36 -20.54 -26.36
N LEU A 668 -7.76 -20.52 -27.56
CA LEU A 668 -6.52 -19.78 -27.84
C LEU A 668 -6.63 -18.30 -27.45
N ARG A 669 -7.75 -17.65 -27.84
CA ARG A 669 -7.98 -16.24 -27.52
C ARG A 669 -8.20 -16.02 -26.03
N ALA A 670 -8.97 -16.88 -25.37
CA ALA A 670 -9.20 -16.78 -23.92
C ALA A 670 -7.89 -16.95 -23.14
N SER A 671 -7.07 -17.93 -23.50
CA SER A 671 -5.75 -18.16 -22.89
C SER A 671 -4.78 -17.02 -23.16
N ALA A 672 -4.70 -16.49 -24.39
CA ALA A 672 -3.88 -15.33 -24.69
C ALA A 672 -4.25 -14.14 -23.79
N CYS A 673 -5.54 -13.82 -23.68
CA CYS A 673 -5.96 -12.74 -22.81
C CYS A 673 -5.70 -13.03 -21.32
N LYS A 674 -5.75 -14.30 -20.86
CA LYS A 674 -5.31 -14.69 -19.48
C LYS A 674 -3.83 -14.36 -19.26
N LEU A 675 -2.97 -14.63 -20.24
CA LEU A 675 -1.54 -14.30 -20.17
C LEU A 675 -1.30 -12.80 -20.13
N GLU A 676 -2.04 -12.03 -20.93
CA GLU A 676 -2.00 -10.56 -20.88
C GLU A 676 -2.36 -10.03 -19.49
N SER A 677 -3.39 -10.59 -18.84
CA SER A 677 -3.77 -10.23 -17.47
C SER A 677 -2.67 -10.56 -16.44
N ILE A 678 -2.02 -11.73 -16.58
CA ILE A 678 -0.87 -12.11 -15.74
C ILE A 678 0.28 -11.10 -15.89
N ILE A 679 0.60 -10.68 -17.12
CA ILE A 679 1.65 -9.69 -17.38
C ILE A 679 1.31 -8.34 -16.72
N TRP A 680 0.06 -7.88 -16.79
CA TRP A 680 -0.36 -6.64 -16.11
C TRP A 680 -0.30 -6.74 -14.59
N GLN A 681 -0.73 -7.85 -14.00
CA GLN A 681 -0.61 -8.09 -12.56
C GLN A 681 0.86 -8.12 -12.11
N TYR A 682 1.74 -8.72 -12.92
CA TYR A 682 3.18 -8.68 -12.67
C TYR A 682 3.72 -7.24 -12.74
N ARG A 683 3.43 -6.49 -13.82
CA ARG A 683 3.91 -5.10 -14.01
C ARG A 683 3.43 -4.14 -12.92
N THR A 684 2.29 -4.43 -12.31
CA THR A 684 1.72 -3.63 -11.21
C THR A 684 2.02 -4.20 -9.81
N ARG A 685 2.71 -5.35 -9.72
CA ARG A 685 3.05 -6.07 -8.48
C ARG A 685 1.83 -6.35 -7.57
N VAL A 686 0.72 -6.74 -8.20
CA VAL A 686 -0.55 -7.07 -7.53
C VAL A 686 -0.83 -8.58 -7.57
N GLY A 687 -1.70 -9.07 -6.69
CA GLY A 687 -2.16 -10.46 -6.67
C GLY A 687 -1.06 -11.42 -6.23
N ALA A 688 -0.72 -12.39 -7.07
CA ALA A 688 0.35 -13.35 -6.77
C ALA A 688 1.75 -12.73 -6.72
N PHE A 689 1.92 -11.53 -7.31
CA PHE A 689 3.23 -10.84 -7.42
C PHE A 689 3.50 -9.85 -6.29
N ASN A 690 2.66 -9.87 -5.25
CA ASN A 690 2.76 -9.01 -4.10
C ASN A 690 3.91 -9.50 -3.19
N ALA A 691 4.94 -8.69 -2.99
CA ALA A 691 5.98 -8.96 -1.99
C ALA A 691 5.32 -8.95 -0.60
N SER A 692 5.04 -10.14 -0.07
CA SER A 692 4.21 -10.31 1.13
C SER A 692 5.03 -10.46 2.40
N GLU A 693 6.35 -10.57 2.29
CA GLU A 693 7.23 -10.77 3.44
C GLU A 693 8.39 -9.77 3.43
N PRO A 694 8.70 -9.13 4.57
CA PRO A 694 9.87 -8.26 4.75
C PRO A 694 11.22 -8.94 4.48
N HIS A 695 11.23 -10.27 4.32
CA HIS A 695 12.41 -11.10 4.03
C HIS A 695 12.33 -11.82 2.68
N ALA A 696 11.31 -11.53 1.86
CA ALA A 696 11.24 -12.10 0.52
C ALA A 696 12.47 -11.62 -0.26
N SER A 697 13.26 -12.57 -0.76
CA SER A 697 14.40 -12.26 -1.60
C SER A 697 13.95 -11.38 -2.76
N ASP A 698 14.86 -10.52 -3.17
CA ASP A 698 14.75 -9.55 -4.26
C ASP A 698 14.34 -10.16 -5.64
N SER A 699 14.14 -11.48 -5.72
CA SER A 699 13.75 -12.31 -6.89
C SER A 699 12.39 -13.03 -6.73
N ALA A 700 11.65 -12.75 -5.65
CA ALA A 700 10.41 -13.48 -5.34
C ALA A 700 9.32 -13.31 -6.42
N ALA A 701 9.19 -12.10 -7.02
CA ALA A 701 8.19 -11.84 -8.04
C ALA A 701 8.49 -12.57 -9.36
N GLU A 702 9.77 -12.67 -9.73
CA GLU A 702 10.26 -13.36 -10.91
C GLU A 702 10.05 -14.88 -10.78
N MET A 703 10.29 -15.45 -9.59
CA MET A 703 10.02 -16.86 -9.30
C MET A 703 8.53 -17.21 -9.44
N VAL A 704 7.65 -16.34 -8.94
CA VAL A 704 6.20 -16.51 -9.12
C VAL A 704 5.83 -16.40 -10.60
N LEU A 705 6.45 -15.47 -11.36
CA LEU A 705 6.19 -15.32 -12.78
C LEU A 705 6.56 -16.58 -13.57
N VAL A 706 7.69 -17.20 -13.26
CA VAL A 706 8.08 -18.51 -13.85
C VAL A 706 6.98 -19.55 -13.61
N HIS A 707 6.53 -19.68 -12.36
CA HIS A 707 5.53 -20.68 -12.00
C HIS A 707 4.21 -20.46 -12.75
N VAL A 708 3.67 -19.25 -12.70
CA VAL A 708 2.37 -18.91 -13.30
C VAL A 708 2.41 -19.00 -14.83
N VAL A 709 3.51 -18.62 -15.48
CA VAL A 709 3.67 -18.75 -16.94
C VAL A 709 3.74 -20.21 -17.35
N ASN A 710 4.44 -21.06 -16.60
CA ASN A 710 4.51 -22.49 -16.90
C ASN A 710 3.15 -23.18 -16.70
N GLU A 711 2.44 -22.86 -15.62
CA GLU A 711 1.06 -23.35 -15.41
C GLU A 711 0.15 -22.94 -16.57
N TRP A 712 0.25 -21.70 -17.03
CA TRP A 712 -0.49 -21.23 -18.20
C TRP A 712 -0.17 -22.02 -19.47
N ARG A 713 1.09 -22.37 -19.73
CA ARG A 713 1.51 -23.19 -20.88
C ARG A 713 0.89 -24.58 -20.82
N ASP A 714 0.94 -25.22 -19.65
CA ASP A 714 0.38 -26.56 -19.44
C ASP A 714 -1.14 -26.59 -19.65
N GLU A 715 -1.83 -25.57 -19.13
CA GLU A 715 -3.27 -25.39 -19.35
C GLU A 715 -3.60 -25.19 -20.84
N LEU A 716 -2.85 -24.33 -21.53
CA LEU A 716 -3.08 -24.03 -22.95
C LEU A 716 -2.91 -25.30 -23.81
N MET A 717 -1.82 -26.06 -23.58
CA MET A 717 -1.54 -27.28 -24.31
C MET A 717 -2.59 -28.36 -24.09
N THR A 718 -3.17 -28.42 -22.88
CA THR A 718 -4.21 -29.37 -22.52
C THR A 718 -5.58 -28.97 -23.06
N ALA A 719 -5.97 -27.69 -22.91
CA ALA A 719 -7.32 -27.22 -23.20
C ALA A 719 -7.64 -27.05 -24.70
N ALA A 720 -6.64 -26.81 -25.55
CA ALA A 720 -6.85 -26.49 -26.96
C ALA A 720 -6.45 -27.62 -27.94
N HIS A 721 -6.12 -28.82 -27.44
CA HIS A 721 -5.60 -29.95 -28.24
C HIS A 721 -4.46 -29.51 -29.19
N LEU A 722 -3.54 -28.69 -28.67
CA LEU A 722 -2.50 -28.04 -29.48
C LEU A 722 -1.28 -28.93 -29.75
N LYS A 723 -1.20 -30.11 -29.13
CA LYS A 723 -0.14 -31.11 -29.42
C LYS A 723 -0.07 -31.49 -30.90
N SER A 724 -1.16 -31.32 -31.65
CA SER A 724 -1.21 -31.57 -33.10
C SER A 724 -1.09 -30.31 -33.95
N THR A 725 -0.65 -29.17 -33.39
CA THR A 725 -0.60 -27.87 -34.07
C THR A 725 0.81 -27.30 -34.11
N ASN A 726 1.04 -26.34 -35.01
CA ASN A 726 2.32 -25.67 -35.19
C ASN A 726 2.56 -24.54 -34.17
N PHE A 727 2.14 -24.72 -32.90
CA PHE A 727 2.26 -23.69 -31.86
C PHE A 727 3.74 -23.36 -31.56
N GLU A 728 4.59 -24.38 -31.44
CA GLU A 728 6.03 -24.24 -31.16
C GLU A 728 6.89 -24.01 -32.42
N LYS A 729 6.27 -23.75 -33.58
CA LYS A 729 7.03 -23.51 -34.81
C LYS A 729 7.67 -22.12 -34.74
N GLN A 730 8.86 -21.95 -35.31
CA GLN A 730 9.43 -20.63 -35.50
C GLN A 730 8.54 -19.77 -36.42
N HIS A 731 8.09 -18.63 -35.91
CA HIS A 731 7.23 -17.68 -36.61
C HIS A 731 8.01 -16.48 -37.16
N PRO A 732 7.55 -15.85 -38.27
CA PRO A 732 8.15 -14.63 -38.81
C PRO A 732 8.06 -13.46 -37.83
N GLU A 733 8.98 -12.50 -37.95
CA GLU A 733 9.03 -11.31 -37.07
C GLU A 733 7.74 -10.49 -37.06
N SER A 734 6.98 -10.47 -38.16
CA SER A 734 5.70 -9.75 -38.27
C SER A 734 4.59 -10.26 -37.34
N VAL A 735 4.78 -11.43 -36.72
CA VAL A 735 3.87 -11.97 -35.71
C VAL A 735 4.04 -11.27 -34.36
N TYR A 736 5.25 -10.86 -34.01
CA TYR A 736 5.59 -10.29 -32.70
C TYR A 736 5.35 -8.77 -32.68
N LYS A 737 4.45 -8.30 -31.80
CA LYS A 737 3.93 -6.91 -31.81
C LYS A 737 4.31 -6.07 -30.59
N HIS A 738 4.93 -6.67 -29.59
CA HIS A 738 5.23 -6.07 -28.29
C HIS A 738 6.73 -5.72 -28.16
N PHE A 739 7.35 -5.35 -29.28
CA PHE A 739 8.77 -4.99 -29.39
C PHE A 739 9.75 -6.03 -28.82
N GLN A 740 9.39 -7.32 -28.89
CA GLN A 740 10.16 -8.43 -28.31
C GLN A 740 11.52 -8.65 -29.01
N GLN A 741 11.59 -8.30 -30.29
CA GLN A 741 12.75 -8.55 -31.16
C GLN A 741 13.23 -7.27 -31.87
N SER A 742 12.31 -6.40 -32.32
CA SER A 742 12.62 -5.18 -33.07
C SER A 742 11.51 -4.11 -32.93
N GLY A 743 11.76 -2.88 -33.42
CA GLY A 743 10.80 -1.77 -33.48
C GLY A 743 10.89 -0.76 -32.33
N MET A 744 10.26 0.41 -32.49
CA MET A 744 10.23 1.45 -31.46
C MET A 744 8.79 1.83 -31.12
N PRO A 745 8.42 1.97 -29.83
CA PRO A 745 7.15 2.54 -29.43
C PRO A 745 7.06 4.01 -29.86
N ALA A 746 5.88 4.43 -30.30
CA ALA A 746 5.61 5.85 -30.53
C ALA A 746 5.49 6.61 -29.19
N ASP A 747 5.72 7.91 -29.21
CA ASP A 747 5.65 8.75 -28.00
C ASP A 747 4.31 8.55 -27.26
N GLY A 748 4.40 8.16 -25.99
CA GLY A 748 3.25 7.91 -25.13
C GLY A 748 2.63 6.50 -25.23
N GLN A 749 3.08 5.64 -26.13
CA GLN A 749 2.63 4.24 -26.20
C GLN A 749 3.23 3.36 -25.09
N ASP A 750 2.68 2.15 -24.94
CA ASP A 750 3.19 1.16 -24.00
C ASP A 750 4.55 0.61 -24.47
N ASP A 751 5.50 0.48 -23.54
CA ASP A 751 6.76 -0.22 -23.77
C ASP A 751 6.66 -1.73 -23.51
N PHE A 752 5.52 -2.18 -22.99
CA PHE A 752 5.14 -3.56 -22.70
C PHE A 752 5.98 -4.26 -21.61
N HIS A 753 6.85 -3.54 -20.90
CA HIS A 753 7.70 -4.14 -19.89
C HIS A 753 7.84 -3.32 -18.62
N SER A 754 7.77 -1.98 -18.67
CA SER A 754 8.01 -1.18 -17.48
C SER A 754 6.98 -1.47 -16.38
N PRO A 755 7.41 -1.47 -15.10
CA PRO A 755 6.49 -1.43 -13.97
C PRO A 755 5.49 -0.28 -14.15
N ALA A 756 4.22 -0.56 -13.93
CA ALA A 756 3.11 0.33 -14.28
C ALA A 756 2.35 0.78 -13.04
N GLN A 757 2.35 2.09 -12.79
CA GLN A 757 1.51 2.70 -11.76
C GLN A 757 0.02 2.54 -12.07
N PRO A 758 -0.87 2.63 -11.06
CA PRO A 758 -2.32 2.56 -11.26
C PRO A 758 -2.85 3.51 -12.35
N HIS A 759 -2.37 4.76 -12.37
CA HIS A 759 -2.78 5.74 -13.40
C HIS A 759 -2.36 5.29 -14.81
N ARG A 760 -1.15 4.72 -14.95
CA ARG A 760 -0.60 4.27 -16.23
C ARG A 760 -1.28 2.98 -16.68
N TYR A 761 -1.63 2.11 -15.74
CA TYR A 761 -2.49 0.94 -15.97
C TYR A 761 -3.85 1.37 -16.52
N ILE A 762 -4.51 2.36 -15.91
CA ILE A 762 -5.81 2.86 -16.42
C ILE A 762 -5.67 3.38 -17.86
N GLU A 763 -4.63 4.17 -18.13
CA GLU A 763 -4.38 4.76 -19.44
C GLU A 763 -4.05 3.72 -20.53
N LEU A 764 -3.21 2.73 -20.20
CA LEU A 764 -2.71 1.75 -21.16
C LEU A 764 -3.59 0.50 -21.30
N ARG A 765 -4.34 0.14 -20.25
CA ARG A 765 -5.12 -1.11 -20.22
C ARG A 765 -6.62 -0.86 -20.18
N VAL A 766 -7.11 -0.08 -19.22
CA VAL A 766 -8.56 0.09 -19.00
C VAL A 766 -9.18 0.92 -20.11
N HIS A 767 -8.64 2.11 -20.40
CA HIS A 767 -9.19 3.00 -21.42
C HIS A 767 -9.19 2.39 -22.83
N PRO A 768 -8.11 1.74 -23.33
CA PRO A 768 -8.11 1.10 -24.64
C PRO A 768 -9.11 -0.05 -24.71
N THR A 769 -9.25 -0.83 -23.64
CA THR A 769 -10.24 -1.92 -23.57
C THR A 769 -11.68 -1.38 -23.61
N MET A 770 -11.96 -0.30 -22.89
CA MET A 770 -13.26 0.38 -22.96
C MET A 770 -13.53 0.95 -24.36
N ALA A 771 -12.54 1.56 -25.01
CA ALA A 771 -12.64 2.06 -26.38
C ALA A 771 -12.90 0.93 -27.38
N PHE A 772 -12.22 -0.21 -27.22
CA PHE A 772 -12.44 -1.43 -28.01
C PHE A 772 -13.89 -1.92 -27.93
N TYR A 773 -14.50 -1.90 -26.75
CA TYR A 773 -15.91 -2.28 -26.57
C TYR A 773 -16.88 -1.23 -27.13
N ARG A 774 -16.68 0.04 -26.78
CA ARG A 774 -17.57 1.15 -27.20
C ARG A 774 -17.67 1.30 -28.71
N THR A 775 -16.57 1.13 -29.42
CA THR A 775 -16.54 1.25 -30.90
C THR A 775 -17.31 0.13 -31.60
N ARG A 776 -17.41 -1.06 -30.99
CA ARG A 776 -18.04 -2.25 -31.60
C ARG A 776 -19.49 -2.47 -31.22
N ILE A 777 -19.94 -1.98 -30.06
CA ILE A 777 -21.35 -2.04 -29.64
C ILE A 777 -22.31 -1.55 -30.75
N PRO A 778 -22.15 -0.34 -31.33
CA PRO A 778 -23.07 0.14 -32.35
C PRO A 778 -22.99 -0.70 -33.64
N GLN A 779 -21.80 -1.16 -34.02
CA GLN A 779 -21.60 -1.99 -35.21
C GLN A 779 -22.36 -3.33 -35.10
N TYR A 780 -22.24 -4.01 -33.95
CA TYR A 780 -22.94 -5.27 -33.73
C TYR A 780 -24.44 -5.10 -33.51
N THR A 781 -24.85 -4.00 -32.89
CA THR A 781 -26.27 -3.66 -32.72
C THR A 781 -26.92 -3.45 -34.09
N TRP A 782 -26.30 -2.64 -34.95
CA TRP A 782 -26.79 -2.39 -36.31
C TRP A 782 -26.80 -3.66 -37.16
N ALA A 783 -25.71 -4.44 -37.16
CA ALA A 783 -25.66 -5.71 -37.88
C ALA A 783 -26.74 -6.70 -37.40
N GLY A 784 -27.01 -6.76 -36.09
CA GLY A 784 -28.08 -7.56 -35.51
C GLY A 784 -29.47 -7.11 -35.96
N HIS A 785 -29.73 -5.79 -35.98
CA HIS A 785 -30.99 -5.26 -36.49
C HIS A 785 -31.19 -5.54 -37.98
N VAL A 786 -30.15 -5.38 -38.81
CA VAL A 786 -30.22 -5.70 -40.23
C VAL A 786 -30.59 -7.17 -40.45
N LEU A 787 -29.92 -8.10 -39.76
CA LEU A 787 -30.23 -9.54 -39.86
C LEU A 787 -31.67 -9.86 -39.44
N LYS A 788 -32.15 -9.30 -38.33
CA LYS A 788 -33.54 -9.48 -37.87
C LYS A 788 -34.56 -8.93 -38.88
N SER A 789 -34.29 -7.76 -39.44
CA SER A 789 -35.14 -7.16 -40.47
C SER A 789 -35.17 -8.00 -41.75
N CYS A 790 -34.02 -8.57 -42.16
CA CYS A 790 -33.98 -9.50 -43.30
C CYS A 790 -34.81 -10.76 -43.05
N ILE A 791 -34.71 -11.37 -41.86
CA ILE A 791 -35.51 -12.55 -41.48
C ILE A 791 -37.01 -12.22 -41.51
N LEU A 792 -37.42 -11.07 -40.95
CA LEU A 792 -38.82 -10.65 -40.95
C LEU A 792 -39.34 -10.37 -42.37
N PHE A 793 -38.53 -9.73 -43.21
CA PHE A 793 -38.86 -9.49 -44.61
C PHE A 793 -39.05 -10.79 -45.40
N LEU A 794 -38.16 -11.78 -45.21
CA LEU A 794 -38.31 -13.11 -45.81
C LEU A 794 -39.61 -13.79 -45.37
N GLY A 795 -40.03 -13.64 -44.11
CA GLY A 795 -41.32 -14.14 -43.62
C GLY A 795 -42.52 -13.50 -44.32
N VAL A 796 -42.48 -12.20 -44.58
CA VAL A 796 -43.52 -11.48 -45.35
C VAL A 796 -43.56 -11.98 -46.79
N VAL A 797 -42.40 -12.09 -47.45
CA VAL A 797 -42.30 -12.62 -48.82
C VAL A 797 -42.85 -14.04 -48.91
N ALA A 798 -42.50 -14.91 -47.96
CA ALA A 798 -43.05 -16.27 -47.88
C ALA A 798 -44.58 -16.28 -47.75
N SER A 799 -45.14 -15.38 -46.93
CA SER A 799 -46.60 -15.26 -46.75
C SER A 799 -47.31 -14.79 -48.03
N ILE A 800 -46.72 -13.83 -48.75
CA ILE A 800 -47.24 -13.35 -50.05
C ILE A 800 -47.21 -14.48 -51.08
N LEU A 801 -46.07 -15.19 -51.21
CA LEU A 801 -45.93 -16.32 -52.13
C LEU A 801 -46.94 -17.44 -51.83
N ALA A 802 -47.16 -17.74 -50.55
CA ALA A 802 -48.18 -18.71 -50.13
C ALA A 802 -49.60 -18.29 -50.55
N ARG A 803 -49.95 -16.99 -50.42
CA ARG A 803 -51.26 -16.46 -50.82
C ARG A 803 -51.55 -16.61 -52.32
N TYR A 804 -50.51 -16.57 -53.15
CA TYR A 804 -50.60 -16.77 -54.61
C TYR A 804 -50.35 -18.23 -55.05
N LYS A 805 -50.30 -19.18 -54.09
CA LYS A 805 -50.09 -20.63 -54.33
C LYS A 805 -48.73 -20.97 -54.98
N PHE A 806 -47.71 -20.13 -54.81
CA PHE A 806 -46.32 -20.40 -55.21
C PHE A 806 -45.61 -21.25 -54.16
N THR A 807 -46.11 -22.46 -53.92
CA THR A 807 -45.71 -23.32 -52.78
C THR A 807 -44.24 -23.74 -52.81
N SER A 808 -43.65 -23.98 -53.99
CA SER A 808 -42.23 -24.34 -54.10
C SER A 808 -41.29 -23.17 -53.81
N GLN A 809 -41.67 -21.95 -54.17
CA GLN A 809 -40.89 -20.74 -53.89
C GLN A 809 -40.92 -20.38 -52.40
N VAL A 810 -41.99 -20.71 -51.67
CA VAL A 810 -42.07 -20.52 -50.21
C VAL A 810 -40.98 -21.30 -49.49
N ALA A 811 -40.74 -22.57 -49.87
CA ALA A 811 -39.71 -23.39 -49.24
C ALA A 811 -38.29 -22.81 -49.41
N VAL A 812 -37.99 -22.22 -50.58
CA VAL A 812 -36.71 -21.56 -50.85
C VAL A 812 -36.50 -20.33 -49.97
N VAL A 813 -37.53 -19.51 -49.80
CA VAL A 813 -37.48 -18.30 -48.96
C VAL A 813 -37.37 -18.68 -47.49
N MET A 814 -38.08 -19.72 -47.04
CA MET A 814 -37.96 -20.23 -45.68
C MET A 814 -36.58 -20.81 -45.39
N ALA A 815 -35.97 -21.53 -46.33
CA ALA A 815 -34.60 -22.03 -46.18
C ALA A 815 -33.58 -20.88 -46.10
N ALA A 816 -33.76 -19.81 -46.89
CA ALA A 816 -32.94 -18.61 -46.76
C ALA A 816 -33.10 -17.97 -45.37
N SER A 817 -34.33 -17.87 -44.87
CA SER A 817 -34.62 -17.36 -43.53
C SER A 817 -33.92 -18.19 -42.45
N THR A 818 -33.97 -19.51 -42.53
CA THR A 818 -33.25 -20.41 -41.60
C THR A 818 -31.75 -20.20 -41.68
N ALA A 819 -31.18 -20.02 -42.87
CA ALA A 819 -29.75 -19.75 -43.02
C ALA A 819 -29.33 -18.44 -42.34
N PHE A 820 -30.12 -17.36 -42.50
CA PHE A 820 -29.90 -16.11 -41.78
C PHE A 820 -30.03 -16.26 -40.26
N THR A 821 -31.03 -17.01 -39.78
CA THR A 821 -31.19 -17.32 -38.36
C THR A 821 -29.98 -18.07 -37.82
N SER A 822 -29.51 -19.11 -38.52
CA SER A 822 -28.32 -19.88 -38.14
C SER A 822 -27.05 -19.02 -38.14
N TRP A 823 -26.90 -18.07 -39.08
CA TRP A 823 -25.79 -17.11 -39.05
C TRP A 823 -25.88 -16.15 -37.87
N MET A 824 -27.08 -15.66 -37.55
CA MET A 824 -27.31 -14.80 -36.39
C MET A 824 -26.93 -15.52 -35.09
N GLU A 825 -27.35 -16.77 -34.92
CA GLU A 825 -27.00 -17.61 -33.76
C GLU A 825 -25.49 -17.91 -33.70
N PHE A 826 -24.87 -18.26 -34.83
CA PHE A 826 -23.44 -18.53 -34.89
C PHE A 826 -22.59 -17.29 -34.57
N SER A 827 -23.02 -16.12 -35.08
CA SER A 827 -22.31 -14.85 -34.87
C SER A 827 -22.50 -14.29 -33.46
N ASP A 828 -23.53 -14.73 -32.73
CA ASP A 828 -23.77 -14.43 -31.31
C ASP A 828 -23.74 -12.91 -31.02
N THR A 829 -24.32 -12.11 -31.91
CA THR A 829 -24.23 -10.64 -31.87
C THR A 829 -24.93 -10.04 -30.65
N ILE A 830 -26.06 -10.61 -30.24
CA ILE A 830 -26.85 -10.13 -29.08
C ILE A 830 -26.03 -10.31 -27.80
N SER A 831 -25.55 -11.52 -27.52
CA SER A 831 -24.75 -11.79 -26.32
C SER A 831 -23.43 -11.00 -26.31
N LYS A 832 -22.85 -10.66 -27.48
CA LYS A 832 -21.68 -9.76 -27.55
C LYS A 832 -22.02 -8.33 -27.12
N VAL A 833 -23.15 -7.79 -27.58
CA VAL A 833 -23.59 -6.44 -27.19
C VAL A 833 -23.84 -6.39 -25.69
N ASP A 834 -24.52 -7.40 -25.13
CA ASP A 834 -24.81 -7.46 -23.69
C ASP A 834 -23.53 -7.54 -22.86
N ARG A 835 -22.58 -8.42 -23.24
CA ARG A 835 -21.27 -8.56 -22.57
C ARG A 835 -20.47 -7.26 -22.60
N TYR A 836 -20.35 -6.63 -23.78
CA TYR A 836 -19.58 -5.40 -23.93
C TYR A 836 -20.22 -4.23 -23.17
N SER A 837 -21.55 -4.13 -23.19
CA SER A 837 -22.27 -3.10 -22.46
C SER A 837 -22.11 -3.28 -20.95
N SER A 838 -22.24 -4.52 -20.45
CA SER A 838 -22.04 -4.85 -19.05
C SER A 838 -20.60 -4.53 -18.59
N ALA A 839 -19.59 -4.99 -19.33
CA ALA A 839 -18.19 -4.72 -19.01
C ALA A 839 -17.86 -3.22 -18.98
N VAL A 840 -18.37 -2.44 -19.95
CA VAL A 840 -18.17 -0.98 -19.97
C VAL A 840 -18.83 -0.30 -18.77
N VAL A 841 -20.02 -0.74 -18.35
CA VAL A 841 -20.70 -0.20 -17.17
C VAL A 841 -19.92 -0.54 -15.90
N SER A 842 -19.46 -1.79 -15.75
CA SER A 842 -18.67 -2.22 -14.60
C SER A 842 -17.33 -1.49 -14.51
N LEU A 843 -16.60 -1.35 -15.61
CA LEU A 843 -15.36 -0.55 -15.64
C LEU A 843 -15.62 0.93 -15.33
N LYS A 844 -16.73 1.52 -15.81
CA LYS A 844 -17.10 2.88 -15.42
C LYS A 844 -17.35 3.01 -13.92
N LYS A 845 -18.08 2.08 -13.32
CA LYS A 845 -18.34 2.08 -11.86
C LYS A 845 -17.03 1.98 -11.07
N LEU A 846 -16.12 1.11 -11.51
CA LEU A 846 -14.82 0.95 -10.88
C LEU A 846 -13.96 2.22 -11.00
N LEU A 847 -13.95 2.87 -12.16
CA LEU A 847 -13.25 4.15 -12.35
C LEU A 847 -13.89 5.27 -11.51
N SER A 848 -15.22 5.34 -11.41
CA SER A 848 -15.89 6.32 -10.53
C SER A 848 -15.58 6.10 -9.06
N TRP A 849 -15.45 4.85 -8.62
CA TRP A 849 -14.95 4.53 -7.27
C TRP A 849 -13.50 4.98 -7.11
N TRP A 850 -12.63 4.66 -8.07
CA TRP A 850 -11.22 5.08 -8.04
C TRP A 850 -11.04 6.60 -7.99
N ASP A 851 -11.82 7.33 -8.80
CA ASP A 851 -11.80 8.80 -8.85
C ASP A 851 -12.31 9.43 -7.55
N SER A 852 -13.12 8.70 -6.77
CA SER A 852 -13.61 9.17 -5.46
C SER A 852 -12.57 9.05 -4.33
N LEU A 853 -11.50 8.27 -4.53
CA LEU A 853 -10.43 8.09 -3.55
C LEU A 853 -9.48 9.28 -3.52
N SER A 854 -8.98 9.62 -2.33
CA SER A 854 -7.86 10.55 -2.16
C SER A 854 -6.55 9.98 -2.70
N GLU A 855 -5.55 10.81 -2.95
CA GLU A 855 -4.25 10.36 -3.48
C GLU A 855 -3.53 9.37 -2.54
N VAL A 856 -3.78 9.45 -1.24
CA VAL A 856 -3.26 8.49 -0.25
C VAL A 856 -4.02 7.16 -0.33
N GLU A 857 -5.35 7.20 -0.43
CA GLU A 857 -6.16 6.00 -0.61
C GLU A 857 -5.87 5.30 -1.93
N LYS A 858 -5.65 6.03 -3.03
CA LYS A 858 -5.20 5.48 -4.32
C LYS A 858 -3.84 4.81 -4.24
N ALA A 859 -3.07 5.14 -3.21
CA ALA A 859 -1.75 4.60 -3.01
C ALA A 859 -1.75 3.45 -1.98
N SER A 860 -2.88 3.17 -1.29
CA SER A 860 -3.05 1.95 -0.48
C SER A 860 -2.95 0.69 -1.34
N ARG A 861 -2.23 -0.32 -0.82
CA ARG A 861 -2.03 -1.61 -1.47
C ARG A 861 -3.36 -2.32 -1.76
N GLU A 862 -4.28 -2.26 -0.81
CA GLU A 862 -5.59 -2.88 -0.87
C GLU A 862 -6.41 -2.25 -2.00
N ASN A 863 -6.40 -0.92 -2.11
CA ASN A 863 -7.14 -0.21 -3.14
C ASN A 863 -6.52 -0.38 -4.53
N ILE A 864 -5.19 -0.37 -4.64
CA ILE A 864 -4.49 -0.68 -5.89
C ILE A 864 -4.81 -2.11 -6.34
N SER A 865 -4.74 -3.06 -5.42
CA SER A 865 -5.06 -4.47 -5.71
C SER A 865 -6.52 -4.61 -6.15
N HIS A 866 -7.45 -3.99 -5.42
CA HIS A 866 -8.86 -3.96 -5.78
C HIS A 866 -9.11 -3.35 -7.16
N LEU A 867 -8.45 -2.24 -7.52
CA LEU A 867 -8.56 -1.64 -8.85
C LEU A 867 -8.13 -2.63 -9.94
N ILE A 868 -6.95 -3.21 -9.82
CA ILE A 868 -6.34 -4.02 -10.88
C ILE A 868 -7.01 -5.40 -10.97
N GLU A 869 -7.21 -6.08 -9.85
CA GLU A 869 -7.87 -7.39 -9.82
C GLU A 869 -9.32 -7.30 -10.27
N SER A 870 -10.06 -6.27 -9.83
CA SER A 870 -11.44 -6.07 -10.32
C SER A 870 -11.46 -5.70 -11.80
N SER A 871 -10.52 -4.87 -12.27
CA SER A 871 -10.42 -4.53 -13.69
C SER A 871 -10.13 -5.77 -14.54
N GLU A 872 -9.11 -6.55 -14.19
CA GLU A 872 -8.76 -7.78 -14.93
C GLU A 872 -9.85 -8.86 -14.80
N SER A 873 -10.55 -8.94 -13.66
CA SER A 873 -11.71 -9.83 -13.48
C SER A 873 -12.86 -9.45 -14.40
N ILE A 874 -13.23 -8.16 -14.47
CA ILE A 874 -14.28 -7.66 -15.38
C ILE A 874 -13.91 -7.95 -16.84
N ILE A 875 -12.63 -7.75 -17.21
CA ILE A 875 -12.14 -8.05 -18.57
C ILE A 875 -12.11 -9.58 -18.81
N ALA A 876 -11.87 -10.38 -17.77
CA ALA A 876 -11.85 -11.84 -17.85
C ALA A 876 -13.25 -12.48 -17.93
N GLU A 877 -14.28 -11.91 -17.29
CA GLU A 877 -15.67 -12.39 -17.36
C GLU A 877 -16.20 -12.46 -18.79
N GLU A 878 -15.77 -11.53 -19.65
CA GLU A 878 -16.07 -11.56 -21.09
C GLU A 878 -15.61 -12.89 -21.73
N ARG A 879 -14.49 -13.43 -21.26
CA ARG A 879 -13.80 -14.60 -21.81
C ARG A 879 -14.41 -15.91 -21.32
N VAL A 880 -14.80 -15.99 -20.04
CA VAL A 880 -15.41 -17.19 -19.43
C VAL A 880 -16.71 -17.58 -20.14
N SER A 881 -17.44 -16.59 -20.64
CA SER A 881 -18.63 -16.84 -21.46
C SER A 881 -18.34 -17.64 -22.74
N TRP A 882 -17.12 -17.61 -23.28
CA TRP A 882 -16.74 -18.34 -24.50
C TRP A 882 -16.47 -19.83 -24.26
N THR A 883 -16.08 -20.20 -23.03
CA THR A 883 -15.66 -21.55 -22.63
C THR A 883 -16.65 -22.24 -21.68
N SER A 884 -17.58 -21.50 -21.08
CA SER A 884 -18.61 -22.02 -20.16
C SER A 884 -19.51 -23.11 -20.77
N THR A 885 -19.74 -23.08 -22.08
CA THR A 885 -20.47 -24.14 -22.80
C THR A 885 -19.66 -25.45 -22.84
N THR A 886 -18.33 -25.36 -22.97
CA THR A 886 -17.41 -26.51 -23.03
C THR A 886 -17.21 -27.14 -21.65
N GLN A 887 -17.09 -26.33 -20.59
CA GLN A 887 -16.95 -26.83 -19.22
C GLN A 887 -18.23 -27.54 -18.73
N ARG A 888 -19.43 -27.02 -19.06
CA ARG A 888 -20.70 -27.70 -18.77
C ARG A 888 -20.82 -29.04 -19.53
N ALA A 889 -20.41 -29.08 -20.80
CA ALA A 889 -20.41 -30.32 -21.58
C ALA A 889 -19.42 -31.36 -21.03
N GLY A 890 -18.23 -30.93 -20.60
CA GLY A 890 -17.24 -31.79 -19.95
C GLY A 890 -17.71 -32.32 -18.58
N ALA A 891 -18.33 -31.47 -17.76
CA ALA A 891 -18.90 -31.87 -16.47
C ALA A 891 -20.06 -32.86 -16.64
N GLN A 892 -20.95 -32.63 -17.61
CA GLN A 892 -22.05 -33.55 -17.94
C GLN A 892 -21.53 -34.89 -18.51
N ALA A 893 -20.48 -34.88 -19.33
CA ALA A 893 -19.86 -36.11 -19.84
C ALA A 893 -19.14 -36.90 -18.74
N ALA A 894 -18.48 -36.22 -17.79
CA ALA A 894 -17.87 -36.85 -16.62
C ALA A 894 -18.92 -37.45 -15.68
N GLN A 895 -20.06 -36.78 -15.52
CA GLN A 895 -21.18 -37.27 -14.73
C GLN A 895 -21.85 -38.49 -15.39
N ARG A 896 -22.09 -38.48 -16.70
CA ARG A 896 -22.57 -39.66 -17.45
C ARG A 896 -21.61 -40.85 -17.41
N LYS A 897 -20.29 -40.60 -17.41
CA LYS A 897 -19.29 -41.66 -17.23
C LYS A 897 -19.30 -42.26 -15.81
N ARG A 898 -19.62 -41.46 -14.79
CA ARG A 898 -19.80 -41.95 -13.41
C ARG A 898 -21.09 -42.77 -13.28
N GLU A 899 -22.18 -42.31 -13.88
CA GLU A 899 -23.48 -43.01 -13.90
C GLU A 899 -23.40 -44.34 -14.67
N GLY A 900 -22.76 -44.36 -15.86
CA GLY A 900 -22.56 -45.61 -16.62
C GLY A 900 -21.61 -46.62 -15.96
N LYS A 901 -20.64 -46.16 -15.15
CA LYS A 901 -19.82 -47.06 -14.32
C LYS A 901 -20.62 -47.65 -13.16
N ALA A 902 -21.51 -46.88 -12.55
CA ALA A 902 -22.38 -47.35 -11.47
C ALA A 902 -23.41 -48.40 -11.96
N GLU A 903 -23.97 -48.22 -13.17
CA GLU A 903 -24.85 -49.22 -13.79
C GLU A 903 -24.10 -50.51 -14.18
N ALA A 904 -22.87 -50.41 -14.68
CA ALA A 904 -22.04 -51.58 -15.00
C ALA A 904 -21.62 -52.39 -13.75
N GLU A 905 -21.38 -51.73 -12.62
CA GLU A 905 -21.13 -52.39 -11.33
C GLU A 905 -22.40 -52.97 -10.71
N GLY A 906 -23.56 -52.32 -10.89
CA GLY A 906 -24.86 -52.85 -10.48
C GLY A 906 -25.26 -54.12 -11.23
N SER A 907 -25.04 -54.15 -12.55
CA SER A 907 -25.39 -55.32 -13.38
C SER A 907 -24.44 -56.52 -13.16
N ARG A 908 -23.18 -56.28 -12.79
CA ARG A 908 -22.24 -57.36 -12.36
C ARG A 908 -22.61 -57.98 -11.02
N LYS A 909 -23.18 -57.22 -10.09
CA LYS A 909 -23.67 -57.75 -8.79
C LYS A 909 -25.00 -58.50 -8.92
N ALA A 910 -25.83 -58.17 -9.91
CA ALA A 910 -27.07 -58.90 -10.18
C ALA A 910 -26.80 -60.29 -10.80
N ASN A 911 -25.90 -60.40 -11.80
CA ASN A 911 -25.55 -61.70 -12.40
C ASN A 911 -24.70 -62.62 -11.50
N GLY A 912 -24.03 -62.08 -10.48
CA GLY A 912 -23.21 -62.87 -9.55
C GLY A 912 -23.99 -63.57 -8.43
N ARG A 913 -25.31 -63.36 -8.31
CA ARG A 913 -26.13 -63.88 -7.21
C ARG A 913 -27.00 -65.09 -7.57
N GLU A 914 -27.07 -65.49 -8.85
CA GLU A 914 -27.84 -66.67 -9.29
C GLU A 914 -26.99 -67.91 -9.59
N ALA A 915 -25.65 -67.84 -9.59
CA ALA A 915 -24.77 -68.95 -9.96
C ALA A 915 -23.95 -69.53 -8.78
N GLY A 916 -24.59 -69.76 -7.63
CA GLY A 916 -23.90 -70.20 -6.41
C GLY A 916 -24.74 -71.10 -5.52
N LYS A 917 -25.33 -72.15 -6.08
CA LYS A 917 -25.88 -73.27 -5.32
C LYS A 917 -25.98 -74.51 -6.23
N GLU A 918 -24.84 -75.13 -6.50
CA GLU A 918 -24.84 -76.54 -6.89
C GLU A 918 -23.54 -77.19 -6.44
N ASP A 919 -23.73 -78.35 -5.82
CA ASP A 919 -22.79 -79.14 -5.05
C ASP A 919 -21.57 -79.61 -5.86
N ASN A 920 -20.42 -79.75 -5.20
CA ASN A 920 -19.54 -80.87 -5.52
C ASN A 920 -18.65 -81.27 -4.33
N PRO A 921 -18.60 -82.56 -3.96
CA PRO A 921 -17.62 -83.10 -3.04
C PRO A 921 -16.37 -83.64 -3.76
N VAL A 922 -15.31 -83.82 -2.96
CA VAL A 922 -13.96 -84.36 -3.22
C VAL A 922 -12.92 -83.35 -3.65
#